data_AF-Q23JY4-F1
#
_entry.id   AF-Q23JY4-F1
#
_cell.length_a   1.000
_cell.length_b   1.000
_cell.length_c   1.000
_cell.angle_alpha   90.00
_cell.angle_beta   90.00
_cell.angle_gamma   90.00
#
_symmetry.space_group_name_H-M   'P 1'
#
loop_
_entity.id
_entity.type
_entity.pdbx_description
1 polymer ?
#
loop_
_entity_poly.entity_id
_entity_poly.type
_entity_poly.pdbx_seq_one_letter_code
_entity_poly.pdbx_strand_id
1 'polypeptide(L)'
;MDFYSEIIFVKNLYAQIPYLQFIKNQDQKAINKQFEIQNIFILENYKKNDQIQIYLDQFTQNLNIGHIHYLNKFSQKFYLFLKNLPNTTIKNIDLNLDNYQNNSDLDQPIITGVNLQNFTLRNANFLSNFSTLNINIFKFQNVNTIKIEQLSIQDTIFKQKLVDVNKSNYTLLSGFRVKNCFFNESLIEMQQTHINIIKNSIFILESNSSLFNYFSALDNLNQTSESITKNQMLALFDKKDGSKSLINIYDFQEVYAQDTAYEVILQNIQADFSGYDSRFISVQNPHFEVLVEKSSFSNMKSSQNGGCLRFQNTTAVGIGSSNFTNCKSNKFGGAISIFPKNLRQYTNITGLNIIGNSALFGGGIFVNSRSTIDEQKDVTFKNNTSSYLDNDLQVCKLSFAIKQIIEYIPNYFQQEYLIRNIPLSNNVNLTPGSIYVVAIELQFFSNPSDDEDFYTIDNLIFEGNMYDYCFLKQEKPSFEDYAQYLNYSINIQEFDQKNPYILFQPNSKLSKYYTNFQYEIEIIDNIAFSASQCIEGQQRIQFNNLDNSRYICQYCSSMSANIRNDTFECQSCDSQLFSKCYLNYTELNTGYWRQSNQISKDQIYKCQSVFHDSCIGGSGYGNQLCSEGRVGNECATCDETSSYWNSTYTASGLYSCVKCEDIQQNTLKISLGFSLFIILLLIINFNNFKKTQNFLYQQYLSQMKIIFIGTSFTKFGLASVYIKVLSFNASLLVFIQNQLEINFQNSILQTSIQYSAPLQTTFASVNCALYEFFPSSQHQGIIRLKFYLILPLVIIPLTLITPFLRYLFKLSSLRFLKYNIALSIIYTLFIVFYNLILSTILDSLTCRSFGNGERALQLDLTVPCDQASNYYIYSLIGLAVYSILVPAYLIYSLISRKHKLYATQTLFQYGFLYLERSFFRILSL
;
A
#
# COMPACT_ATOMS: atom_id res chain seq x y z
N MET A 1 -22.50 -10.85 100.48
CA MET A 1 -23.78 -11.26 99.88
C MET A 1 -23.58 -11.29 98.38
N ASP A 2 -23.01 -12.39 97.89
CA ASP A 2 -23.68 -13.37 97.01
C ASP A 2 -24.76 -12.82 96.07
N PHE A 3 -24.86 -13.14 94.78
CA PHE A 3 -24.13 -13.98 93.82
C PHE A 3 -24.87 -13.67 92.51
N TYR A 4 -24.18 -13.41 91.39
CA TYR A 4 -24.55 -13.87 90.04
C TYR A 4 -23.47 -13.37 89.06
N SER A 5 -22.44 -14.20 88.94
CA SER A 5 -21.56 -14.24 87.79
C SER A 5 -22.30 -14.95 86.66
N GLU A 6 -22.61 -14.27 85.56
CA GLU A 6 -22.77 -14.94 84.27
C GLU A 6 -21.58 -14.56 83.39
N ILE A 7 -20.63 -15.47 83.36
CA ILE A 7 -19.65 -15.61 82.31
C ILE A 7 -20.38 -16.34 81.19
N ILE A 8 -20.58 -15.72 80.03
CA ILE A 8 -20.96 -16.48 78.83
C ILE A 8 -19.68 -17.15 78.31
N PHE A 9 -19.28 -18.23 79.00
CA PHE A 9 -18.50 -19.27 78.34
C PHE A 9 -19.50 -20.02 77.49
N VAL A 10 -19.49 -19.79 76.18
CA VAL A 10 -20.00 -20.83 75.29
C VAL A 10 -18.94 -21.92 75.25
N LYS A 11 -18.91 -22.74 76.32
CA LYS A 11 -17.94 -23.82 76.54
C LYS A 11 -17.95 -24.81 75.37
N ASN A 12 -19.13 -24.98 74.75
CA ASN A 12 -19.34 -25.62 73.47
C ASN A 12 -20.50 -24.89 72.78
N LEU A 13 -20.31 -24.41 71.55
CA LEU A 13 -21.41 -23.88 70.75
C LEU A 13 -21.99 -25.07 69.97
N TYR A 14 -22.91 -25.81 70.61
CA TYR A 14 -23.67 -26.86 69.95
C TYR A 14 -24.77 -26.20 69.09
N ALA A 15 -24.53 -26.07 67.79
CA ALA A 15 -25.55 -25.57 66.87
C ALA A 15 -26.66 -26.62 66.70
N GLN A 16 -27.68 -26.58 67.55
CA GLN A 16 -28.88 -27.44 67.45
C GLN A 16 -30.10 -26.71 66.85
N ILE A 17 -29.94 -25.53 66.26
CA ILE A 17 -31.06 -24.71 65.77
C ILE A 17 -30.81 -24.27 64.31
N PRO A 18 -31.78 -24.41 63.38
CA PRO A 18 -31.57 -24.18 61.94
C PRO A 18 -31.34 -22.72 61.53
N TYR A 19 -31.42 -21.77 62.46
CA TYR A 19 -31.25 -20.35 62.22
C TYR A 19 -30.58 -19.68 63.42
N LEU A 20 -29.26 -19.58 63.41
CA LEU A 20 -28.54 -18.53 64.16
C LEU A 20 -28.36 -17.35 63.20
N GLN A 21 -29.49 -16.72 62.84
CA GLN A 21 -29.50 -15.49 62.06
C GLN A 21 -29.37 -14.31 63.05
N PHE A 22 -28.25 -13.59 62.93
CA PHE A 22 -27.91 -12.36 63.66
C PHE A 22 -27.72 -12.48 65.19
N ILE A 23 -26.46 -12.50 65.65
CA ILE A 23 -26.10 -11.79 66.88
C ILE A 23 -25.74 -10.35 66.45
N LYS A 24 -26.75 -9.49 66.31
CA LYS A 24 -26.53 -8.04 66.14
C LYS A 24 -26.57 -7.42 67.52
N ASN A 25 -25.42 -7.07 68.08
CA ASN A 25 -25.36 -6.48 69.41
C ASN A 25 -25.86 -5.02 69.32
N GLN A 26 -27.13 -4.78 69.66
CA GLN A 26 -27.76 -3.45 69.58
C GLN A 26 -27.60 -2.59 70.84
N ASP A 27 -27.02 -3.09 71.93
CA ASP A 27 -26.79 -2.28 73.13
C ASP A 27 -25.32 -1.90 73.31
N GLN A 28 -24.99 -0.68 72.87
CA GLN A 28 -23.71 -0.01 73.10
C GLN A 28 -23.60 0.50 74.56
N LYS A 29 -23.41 -0.41 75.53
CA LYS A 29 -22.80 -0.05 76.82
C LYS A 29 -21.56 -0.88 77.08
N ALA A 30 -20.46 -0.16 77.30
CA ALA A 30 -19.09 -0.63 77.41
C ALA A 30 -18.93 -1.83 78.36
N ILE A 31 -18.54 -2.98 77.78
CA ILE A 31 -17.92 -4.08 78.52
C ILE A 31 -16.65 -4.46 77.76
N ASN A 32 -15.49 -4.15 78.35
CA ASN A 32 -14.15 -4.56 77.88
C ASN A 32 -13.87 -6.03 78.25
N LYS A 33 -14.60 -6.99 77.70
CA LYS A 33 -14.32 -8.42 77.91
C LYS A 33 -14.01 -9.11 76.59
N GLN A 34 -13.21 -10.17 76.64
CA GLN A 34 -12.82 -10.98 75.48
C GLN A 34 -13.92 -11.99 75.16
N PHE A 35 -14.27 -12.16 73.88
CA PHE A 35 -15.22 -13.19 73.45
C PHE A 35 -14.46 -14.45 73.05
N GLU A 36 -14.56 -15.52 73.86
CA GLU A 36 -13.87 -16.79 73.62
C GLU A 36 -14.90 -17.90 73.33
N ILE A 37 -14.85 -18.42 72.10
CA ILE A 37 -15.56 -19.64 71.70
C ILE A 37 -14.56 -20.79 71.84
N GLN A 38 -14.70 -21.62 72.88
CA GLN A 38 -13.72 -22.68 73.12
C GLN A 38 -13.72 -23.73 72.00
N ASN A 39 -14.89 -24.27 71.66
CA ASN A 39 -15.04 -25.24 70.58
C ASN A 39 -16.35 -25.01 69.80
N ILE A 40 -16.27 -25.12 68.47
CA ILE A 40 -17.44 -25.22 67.59
C ILE A 40 -17.55 -26.69 67.17
N PHE A 41 -18.46 -27.43 67.80
CA PHE A 41 -18.78 -28.81 67.46
C PHE A 41 -20.12 -28.87 66.75
N ILE A 42 -20.14 -29.39 65.53
CA ILE A 42 -21.37 -29.62 64.77
C ILE A 42 -21.80 -31.08 64.99
N LEU A 43 -22.87 -31.29 65.75
CA LEU A 43 -23.39 -32.62 66.14
C LEU A 43 -24.63 -33.05 65.31
N GLU A 44 -24.83 -34.37 65.27
CA GLU A 44 -25.53 -35.21 64.28
C GLU A 44 -27.05 -35.02 64.07
N ASN A 45 -27.76 -34.18 64.84
CA ASN A 45 -29.20 -34.39 65.03
C ASN A 45 -30.20 -33.60 64.16
N TYR A 46 -29.80 -32.88 63.11
CA TYR A 46 -30.78 -32.15 62.28
C TYR A 46 -30.55 -32.29 60.76
N LYS A 47 -31.51 -32.93 60.09
CA LYS A 47 -31.42 -33.41 58.69
C LYS A 47 -32.06 -32.46 57.65
N LYS A 48 -32.29 -31.19 57.96
CA LYS A 48 -33.21 -30.34 57.15
C LYS A 48 -32.54 -29.26 56.30
N ASN A 49 -31.29 -28.86 56.55
CA ASN A 49 -30.55 -27.91 55.73
C ASN A 49 -29.14 -28.45 55.44
N ASP A 50 -28.69 -28.35 54.18
CA ASP A 50 -27.38 -28.83 53.71
C ASP A 50 -26.22 -27.89 54.05
N GLN A 51 -26.46 -26.80 54.78
CA GLN A 51 -25.46 -25.75 55.05
C GLN A 51 -25.55 -25.20 56.47
N ILE A 52 -24.38 -24.92 57.03
CA ILE A 52 -24.16 -24.26 58.31
C ILE A 52 -23.34 -23.01 58.02
N GLN A 53 -23.97 -21.84 58.17
CA GLN A 53 -23.33 -20.55 57.98
C GLN A 53 -23.25 -19.82 59.33
N ILE A 54 -22.05 -19.43 59.73
CA ILE A 54 -21.80 -18.60 60.92
C ILE A 54 -21.44 -17.19 60.46
N TYR A 55 -22.26 -16.20 60.79
CA TYR A 55 -22.03 -14.80 60.44
C TYR A 55 -21.74 -13.97 61.70
N LEU A 56 -20.54 -13.41 61.79
CA LEU A 56 -20.07 -12.55 62.89
C LEU A 56 -19.71 -11.17 62.34
N ASP A 57 -20.48 -10.14 62.70
CA ASP A 57 -20.32 -8.77 62.20
C ASP A 57 -20.42 -7.75 63.35
N GLN A 58 -19.62 -6.69 63.28
CA GLN A 58 -19.65 -5.52 64.18
C GLN A 58 -19.34 -5.80 65.66
N PHE A 59 -18.42 -6.73 65.98
CA PHE A 59 -17.93 -6.84 67.35
C PHE A 59 -16.80 -5.83 67.62
N THR A 60 -16.90 -5.11 68.73
CA THR A 60 -15.83 -4.23 69.24
C THR A 60 -14.73 -5.00 70.00
N GLN A 61 -14.94 -6.29 70.26
CA GLN A 61 -14.06 -7.14 71.08
C GLN A 61 -13.23 -8.09 70.21
N ASN A 62 -12.14 -8.62 70.80
CA ASN A 62 -11.34 -9.68 70.20
C ASN A 62 -12.13 -11.00 70.18
N LEU A 63 -12.16 -11.66 69.02
CA LEU A 63 -12.76 -12.97 68.82
C LEU A 63 -11.68 -14.05 68.87
N ASN A 64 -11.77 -14.94 69.85
CA ASN A 64 -10.90 -16.11 69.94
C ASN A 64 -11.72 -17.39 69.77
N ILE A 65 -11.50 -18.10 68.66
CA ILE A 65 -12.06 -19.43 68.39
C ILE A 65 -10.99 -20.46 68.71
N GLY A 66 -11.25 -21.34 69.67
CA GLY A 66 -10.30 -22.39 70.06
C GLY A 66 -10.17 -23.43 68.96
N HIS A 67 -11.22 -24.22 68.70
CA HIS A 67 -11.17 -25.30 67.71
C HIS A 67 -12.43 -25.33 66.84
N ILE A 68 -12.24 -25.35 65.52
CA ILE A 68 -13.27 -25.69 64.54
C ILE A 68 -12.99 -27.12 64.08
N HIS A 69 -13.81 -28.07 64.50
CA HIS A 69 -13.60 -29.49 64.18
C HIS A 69 -14.79 -30.05 63.41
N TYR A 70 -14.57 -30.38 62.13
CA TYR A 70 -15.57 -30.87 61.21
C TYR A 70 -15.07 -32.10 60.43
N LEU A 71 -15.05 -33.25 61.11
CA LEU A 71 -14.56 -34.53 60.55
C LEU A 71 -15.66 -35.50 60.09
N ASN A 72 -16.94 -35.12 60.20
CA ASN A 72 -18.03 -36.05 59.91
C ASN A 72 -18.25 -36.29 58.40
N LYS A 73 -18.64 -37.52 58.04
CA LYS A 73 -18.99 -37.99 56.67
C LYS A 73 -20.31 -37.42 56.11
N PHE A 74 -20.85 -36.33 56.66
CA PHE A 74 -22.17 -35.82 56.27
C PHE A 74 -22.07 -34.76 55.18
N SER A 75 -23.06 -34.70 54.28
CA SER A 75 -23.15 -33.76 53.15
C SER A 75 -23.31 -32.29 53.53
N GLN A 76 -23.29 -31.95 54.83
CA GLN A 76 -23.46 -30.57 55.28
C GLN A 76 -22.19 -29.76 55.03
N LYS A 77 -22.36 -28.50 54.63
CA LYS A 77 -21.25 -27.58 54.35
C LYS A 77 -21.12 -26.55 55.45
N PHE A 78 -19.90 -26.23 55.84
CA PHE A 78 -19.59 -25.19 56.82
C PHE A 78 -19.07 -23.92 56.14
N TYR A 79 -19.57 -22.77 56.58
CA TYR A 79 -19.11 -21.45 56.16
C TYR A 79 -19.00 -20.51 57.36
N LEU A 80 -17.92 -19.73 57.45
CA LEU A 80 -17.65 -18.74 58.48
C LEU A 80 -17.40 -17.37 57.84
N PHE A 81 -18.26 -16.41 58.15
CA PHE A 81 -18.17 -15.04 57.67
C PHE A 81 -17.85 -14.10 58.84
N LEU A 82 -16.71 -13.41 58.75
CA LEU A 82 -16.14 -12.52 59.75
C LEU A 82 -16.11 -11.10 59.16
N LYS A 83 -16.74 -10.12 59.83
CA LYS A 83 -16.80 -8.75 59.32
C LYS A 83 -16.66 -7.69 60.40
N ASN A 84 -15.89 -6.65 60.11
CA ASN A 84 -15.69 -5.49 61.01
C ASN A 84 -15.22 -5.90 62.43
N LEU A 85 -14.24 -6.79 62.54
CA LEU A 85 -13.68 -7.26 63.83
C LEU A 85 -12.25 -6.72 64.03
N PRO A 86 -11.87 -6.31 65.24
CA PRO A 86 -10.51 -5.83 65.51
C PRO A 86 -9.50 -6.98 65.44
N ASN A 87 -9.58 -7.97 66.33
CA ASN A 87 -8.67 -9.12 66.32
C ASN A 87 -9.46 -10.41 66.28
N THR A 88 -9.15 -11.28 65.32
CA THR A 88 -9.69 -12.63 65.25
C THR A 88 -8.56 -13.65 65.30
N THR A 89 -8.60 -14.55 66.30
CA THR A 89 -7.68 -15.68 66.39
C THR A 89 -8.46 -16.98 66.29
N ILE A 90 -8.05 -17.87 65.39
CA ILE A 90 -8.52 -19.25 65.32
C ILE A 90 -7.33 -20.14 65.68
N LYS A 91 -7.39 -20.91 66.78
CA LYS A 91 -6.24 -21.75 67.17
C LYS A 91 -6.14 -22.95 66.24
N ASN A 92 -7.21 -23.73 66.09
CA ASN A 92 -7.21 -24.95 65.28
C ASN A 92 -8.42 -25.01 64.32
N ILE A 93 -8.19 -25.49 63.10
CA ILE A 93 -9.22 -25.86 62.13
C ILE A 93 -8.91 -27.26 61.62
N ASP A 94 -9.83 -28.21 61.81
CA ASP A 94 -9.77 -29.54 61.19
C ASP A 94 -11.03 -29.73 60.34
N LEU A 95 -10.91 -29.69 59.01
CA LEU A 95 -12.06 -29.91 58.11
C LEU A 95 -11.80 -31.09 57.18
N ASN A 96 -12.84 -31.91 56.97
CA ASN A 96 -12.90 -32.84 55.85
C ASN A 96 -13.50 -32.12 54.62
N LEU A 97 -12.70 -31.99 53.57
CA LEU A 97 -13.04 -31.28 52.34
C LEU A 97 -13.92 -32.10 51.38
N ASP A 98 -14.06 -33.41 51.60
CA ASP A 98 -14.84 -34.30 50.72
C ASP A 98 -16.33 -33.90 50.65
N ASN A 99 -16.84 -33.24 51.68
CA ASN A 99 -18.23 -32.75 51.74
C ASN A 99 -18.50 -31.57 50.78
N TYR A 100 -17.47 -30.99 50.17
CA TYR A 100 -17.58 -29.84 49.27
C TYR A 100 -17.47 -30.21 47.77
N GLN A 101 -17.43 -31.50 47.43
CA GLN A 101 -17.39 -31.99 46.06
C GLN A 101 -18.70 -31.71 45.28
N ASN A 102 -18.60 -31.48 43.95
CA ASN A 102 -19.69 -31.52 42.96
C ASN A 102 -20.81 -30.46 42.98
N ASN A 103 -20.68 -29.33 43.66
CA ASN A 103 -21.66 -28.24 43.53
C ASN A 103 -21.12 -27.09 42.69
N SER A 104 -21.83 -26.75 41.60
CA SER A 104 -21.55 -25.61 40.73
C SER A 104 -22.14 -24.29 41.24
N ASP A 105 -23.10 -24.35 42.17
CA ASP A 105 -24.04 -23.23 42.35
C ASP A 105 -23.70 -22.27 43.50
N LEU A 106 -22.59 -22.49 44.23
CA LEU A 106 -22.27 -21.70 45.42
C LEU A 106 -20.80 -21.29 45.48
N ASP A 107 -20.53 -20.07 45.04
CA ASP A 107 -19.20 -19.42 45.05
C ASP A 107 -18.74 -18.93 46.44
N GLN A 108 -19.38 -19.39 47.54
CA GLN A 108 -19.07 -18.87 48.87
C GLN A 108 -17.80 -19.52 49.44
N PRO A 109 -16.83 -18.72 49.94
CA PRO A 109 -15.63 -19.24 50.60
C PRO A 109 -15.94 -19.88 51.96
N ILE A 110 -15.19 -20.91 52.36
CA ILE A 110 -15.33 -21.55 53.68
C ILE A 110 -15.12 -20.53 54.80
N ILE A 111 -14.10 -19.68 54.69
CA ILE A 111 -13.81 -18.60 55.63
C ILE A 111 -13.68 -17.30 54.85
N THR A 112 -14.55 -16.34 55.16
CA THR A 112 -14.53 -15.01 54.57
C THR A 112 -14.26 -13.97 55.66
N GLY A 113 -13.22 -13.15 55.48
CA GLY A 113 -12.90 -12.02 56.35
C GLY A 113 -13.03 -10.68 55.63
N VAL A 114 -13.86 -9.77 56.11
CA VAL A 114 -14.09 -8.44 55.50
C VAL A 114 -13.85 -7.33 56.52
N ASN A 115 -12.99 -6.35 56.19
CA ASN A 115 -12.66 -5.21 57.06
C ASN A 115 -12.17 -5.65 58.46
N LEU A 116 -11.22 -6.59 58.52
CA LEU A 116 -10.64 -7.06 59.78
C LEU A 116 -9.34 -6.29 60.07
N GLN A 117 -9.08 -5.92 61.33
CA GLN A 117 -7.79 -5.31 61.65
C GLN A 117 -6.68 -6.39 61.72
N ASN A 118 -6.90 -7.49 62.44
CA ASN A 118 -5.96 -8.62 62.49
C ASN A 118 -6.70 -9.97 62.42
N PHE A 119 -6.24 -10.87 61.56
CA PHE A 119 -6.66 -12.28 61.49
C PHE A 119 -5.45 -13.19 61.74
N THR A 120 -5.58 -14.14 62.67
CA THR A 120 -4.53 -15.12 62.97
C THR A 120 -5.11 -16.53 63.03
N LEU A 121 -4.56 -17.44 62.23
CA LEU A 121 -4.86 -18.85 62.22
C LEU A 121 -3.59 -19.61 62.61
N ARG A 122 -3.60 -20.29 63.75
CA ARG A 122 -2.39 -20.98 64.24
C ARG A 122 -2.16 -22.31 63.55
N ASN A 123 -3.22 -23.12 63.43
CA ASN A 123 -3.14 -24.43 62.81
C ASN A 123 -4.41 -24.74 62.01
N ALA A 124 -4.23 -25.21 60.78
CA ALA A 124 -5.30 -25.75 59.95
C ALA A 124 -4.86 -27.07 59.31
N ASN A 125 -5.66 -28.10 59.47
CA ASN A 125 -5.45 -29.39 58.85
C ASN A 125 -6.68 -29.75 58.01
N PHE A 126 -6.46 -29.89 56.70
CA PHE A 126 -7.50 -30.22 55.75
C PHE A 126 -7.29 -31.64 55.26
N LEU A 127 -8.25 -32.51 55.58
CA LEU A 127 -8.28 -33.89 55.09
C LEU A 127 -9.14 -33.93 53.83
N SER A 128 -8.62 -34.54 52.76
CA SER A 128 -9.40 -34.86 51.56
C SER A 128 -8.98 -36.22 51.02
N ASN A 129 -9.94 -36.97 50.48
CA ASN A 129 -9.71 -38.14 49.66
C ASN A 129 -10.02 -37.79 48.20
N PHE A 130 -9.15 -37.01 47.55
CA PHE A 130 -9.28 -36.63 46.14
C PHE A 130 -10.50 -35.78 45.79
N SER A 131 -10.78 -34.74 46.60
CA SER A 131 -11.88 -33.81 46.30
C SER A 131 -11.52 -32.80 45.22
N THR A 132 -12.48 -32.53 44.34
CA THR A 132 -12.45 -31.32 43.50
C THR A 132 -13.26 -30.23 44.18
N LEU A 133 -12.57 -29.17 44.62
CA LEU A 133 -13.14 -28.01 45.28
C LEU A 133 -13.40 -26.89 44.29
N ASN A 134 -14.67 -26.49 44.18
CA ASN A 134 -15.11 -25.34 43.39
C ASN A 134 -15.27 -24.06 44.23
N ILE A 135 -14.69 -23.99 45.42
CA ILE A 135 -14.85 -22.87 46.35
C ILE A 135 -13.51 -22.40 46.90
N ASN A 136 -13.43 -21.12 47.29
CA ASN A 136 -12.28 -20.62 48.03
C ASN A 136 -12.29 -21.20 49.46
N ILE A 137 -11.14 -21.53 50.03
CA ILE A 137 -11.08 -21.86 51.47
C ILE A 137 -11.03 -20.58 52.29
N PHE A 138 -10.08 -19.70 51.99
CA PHE A 138 -9.94 -18.41 52.67
C PHE A 138 -10.11 -17.27 51.67
N LYS A 139 -10.99 -16.31 51.98
CA LYS A 139 -11.14 -15.05 51.23
C LYS A 139 -11.08 -13.86 52.16
N PHE A 140 -10.14 -12.95 51.93
CA PHE A 140 -9.92 -11.76 52.74
C PHE A 140 -10.10 -10.48 51.92
N GLN A 141 -10.93 -9.57 52.39
CA GLN A 141 -11.17 -8.26 51.77
C GLN A 141 -10.90 -7.16 52.79
N ASN A 142 -9.95 -6.26 52.49
CA ASN A 142 -9.54 -5.16 53.38
C ASN A 142 -9.15 -5.63 54.79
N VAL A 143 -8.19 -6.55 54.88
CA VAL A 143 -7.70 -7.04 56.18
C VAL A 143 -6.32 -6.46 56.44
N ASN A 144 -6.13 -5.70 57.52
CA ASN A 144 -4.85 -5.02 57.76
C ASN A 144 -3.70 -6.03 57.99
N THR A 145 -3.88 -7.02 58.88
CA THR A 145 -2.88 -8.07 59.13
C THR A 145 -3.49 -9.47 58.99
N ILE A 146 -2.88 -10.36 58.20
CA ILE A 146 -3.23 -11.77 58.06
C ILE A 146 -2.05 -12.62 58.51
N LYS A 147 -2.27 -13.60 59.39
CA LYS A 147 -1.26 -14.58 59.81
C LYS A 147 -1.84 -15.99 59.74
N ILE A 148 -1.21 -16.88 58.99
CA ILE A 148 -1.52 -18.32 58.95
C ILE A 148 -0.23 -19.06 59.26
N GLU A 149 -0.12 -19.69 60.43
CA GLU A 149 1.16 -20.16 60.98
C GLU A 149 1.51 -21.63 60.68
N GLN A 150 0.49 -22.48 60.55
CA GLN A 150 0.60 -23.88 60.13
C GLN A 150 -0.64 -24.24 59.32
N LEU A 151 -0.45 -24.74 58.10
CA LEU A 151 -1.54 -25.22 57.24
C LEU A 151 -1.09 -26.51 56.56
N SER A 152 -1.82 -27.59 56.77
CA SER A 152 -1.58 -28.88 56.12
C SER A 152 -2.76 -29.22 55.23
N ILE A 153 -2.48 -29.54 53.96
CA ILE A 153 -3.49 -30.00 53.01
C ILE A 153 -2.85 -30.95 52.02
N GLN A 154 -3.59 -32.01 51.67
CA GLN A 154 -3.13 -33.00 50.72
C GLN A 154 -4.21 -33.49 49.76
N ASP A 155 -3.79 -33.94 48.58
CA ASP A 155 -4.60 -34.71 47.62
C ASP A 155 -5.93 -34.05 47.24
N THR A 156 -5.87 -32.79 46.80
CA THR A 156 -7.06 -31.96 46.49
C THR A 156 -6.89 -31.25 45.14
N ILE A 157 -7.96 -31.21 44.34
CA ILE A 157 -8.04 -30.36 43.14
C ILE A 157 -8.80 -29.08 43.48
N PHE A 158 -8.23 -27.93 43.15
CA PHE A 158 -8.76 -26.60 43.36
C PHE A 158 -9.19 -25.98 42.03
N LYS A 159 -10.49 -25.82 41.79
CA LYS A 159 -10.97 -24.94 40.70
C LYS A 159 -10.96 -23.47 41.09
N GLN A 160 -11.03 -23.20 42.40
CA GLN A 160 -10.91 -21.88 43.02
C GLN A 160 -9.61 -21.83 43.86
N LYS A 161 -9.47 -20.89 44.80
CA LYS A 161 -8.19 -20.63 45.51
C LYS A 161 -8.20 -21.17 46.94
N LEU A 162 -7.04 -21.62 47.43
CA LEU A 162 -6.85 -21.90 48.85
C LEU A 162 -6.90 -20.59 49.66
N VAL A 163 -6.17 -19.57 49.23
CA VAL A 163 -6.12 -18.24 49.86
C VAL A 163 -6.31 -17.15 48.81
N ASP A 164 -7.28 -16.27 49.02
CA ASP A 164 -7.61 -15.14 48.14
C ASP A 164 -7.62 -13.85 48.97
N VAL A 165 -6.56 -13.03 48.87
CA VAL A 165 -6.42 -11.75 49.57
C VAL A 165 -6.62 -10.61 48.59
N ASN A 166 -7.62 -9.76 48.80
CA ASN A 166 -7.88 -8.61 47.92
C ASN A 166 -7.11 -7.34 48.33
N LYS A 167 -6.89 -7.16 49.64
CA LYS A 167 -6.14 -6.00 50.19
C LYS A 167 -5.64 -6.30 51.60
N SER A 168 -4.35 -6.09 51.84
CA SER A 168 -3.75 -6.13 53.19
C SER A 168 -2.53 -5.25 53.37
N ASN A 169 -2.18 -4.91 54.61
CA ASN A 169 -0.89 -4.26 54.88
C ASN A 169 0.20 -5.31 55.17
N TYR A 170 -0.17 -6.41 55.80
CA TYR A 170 0.78 -7.44 56.19
C TYR A 170 0.14 -8.82 56.08
N THR A 171 0.75 -9.73 55.32
CA THR A 171 0.36 -11.13 55.21
C THR A 171 1.54 -12.04 55.54
N LEU A 172 1.39 -12.91 56.53
CA LEU A 172 2.36 -13.93 56.90
C LEU A 172 1.77 -15.32 56.71
N LEU A 173 2.35 -16.11 55.80
CA LEU A 173 2.04 -17.51 55.56
C LEU A 173 3.25 -18.34 55.99
N SER A 174 3.15 -19.04 57.12
CA SER A 174 4.23 -19.86 57.67
C SER A 174 3.77 -21.31 57.80
N GLY A 175 4.71 -22.26 57.74
CA GLY A 175 4.42 -23.65 58.07
C GLY A 175 3.42 -24.33 57.14
N PHE A 176 3.31 -23.91 55.88
CA PHE A 176 2.43 -24.56 54.91
C PHE A 176 3.03 -25.91 54.52
N ARG A 177 2.21 -26.95 54.47
CA ARG A 177 2.54 -28.30 54.01
C ARG A 177 1.47 -28.70 53.01
N VAL A 178 1.72 -28.37 51.74
CA VAL A 178 0.81 -28.61 50.63
C VAL A 178 1.35 -29.77 49.82
N LYS A 179 0.63 -30.89 49.77
CA LYS A 179 1.05 -32.09 49.05
C LYS A 179 0.01 -32.49 48.01
N ASN A 180 0.39 -32.70 46.75
CA ASN A 180 -0.51 -33.15 45.67
C ASN A 180 -1.78 -32.29 45.55
N CYS A 181 -1.65 -30.97 45.67
CA CYS A 181 -2.76 -30.04 45.46
C CYS A 181 -2.68 -29.40 44.07
N PHE A 182 -3.64 -29.71 43.21
CA PHE A 182 -3.69 -29.26 41.81
C PHE A 182 -4.63 -28.07 41.71
N PHE A 183 -4.38 -27.10 40.82
CA PHE A 183 -5.17 -25.86 40.73
C PHE A 183 -5.35 -25.39 39.28
N ASN A 184 -6.33 -24.53 38.99
CA ASN A 184 -6.54 -24.07 37.62
C ASN A 184 -5.63 -22.90 37.23
N GLU A 185 -5.66 -21.80 37.98
CA GLU A 185 -4.83 -20.60 37.72
C GLU A 185 -3.78 -20.41 38.80
N SER A 186 -4.23 -20.26 40.05
CA SER A 186 -3.39 -20.11 41.25
C SER A 186 -4.00 -20.78 42.46
N LEU A 187 -3.16 -21.20 43.41
CA LEU A 187 -3.60 -21.72 44.69
C LEU A 187 -3.74 -20.59 45.72
N ILE A 188 -2.82 -19.62 45.66
CA ILE A 188 -2.77 -18.45 46.53
C ILE A 188 -2.73 -17.21 45.65
N GLU A 189 -3.63 -16.27 45.91
CA GLU A 189 -3.65 -14.98 45.23
C GLU A 189 -3.68 -13.85 46.23
N MET A 190 -2.82 -12.86 46.00
CA MET A 190 -2.68 -11.68 46.84
C MET A 190 -2.69 -10.43 45.99
N GLN A 191 -3.67 -9.57 46.22
CA GLN A 191 -3.87 -8.29 45.57
C GLN A 191 -3.68 -7.17 46.60
N GLN A 192 -3.10 -6.05 46.18
CA GLN A 192 -2.96 -4.83 47.00
C GLN A 192 -2.42 -5.09 48.42
N THR A 193 -1.36 -5.90 48.51
CA THR A 193 -0.72 -6.31 49.76
C THR A 193 0.63 -5.61 49.92
N HIS A 194 0.84 -4.84 50.99
CA HIS A 194 2.13 -4.13 51.18
C HIS A 194 3.28 -5.09 51.50
N ILE A 195 3.15 -5.91 52.56
CA ILE A 195 4.20 -6.83 52.99
C ILE A 195 3.66 -8.26 52.94
N ASN A 196 4.34 -9.14 52.20
CA ASN A 196 4.02 -10.57 52.11
C ASN A 196 5.22 -11.40 52.55
N ILE A 197 5.05 -12.23 53.58
CA ILE A 197 6.09 -13.12 54.06
C ILE A 197 5.59 -14.55 53.97
N ILE A 198 6.31 -15.38 53.20
CA ILE A 198 6.07 -16.81 53.14
C ILE A 198 7.32 -17.51 53.64
N LYS A 199 7.19 -18.33 54.70
CA LYS A 199 8.37 -19.00 55.28
C LYS A 199 8.14 -20.39 55.81
N ASN A 200 9.22 -21.15 55.95
CA ASN A 200 9.24 -22.49 56.56
C ASN A 200 8.15 -23.41 55.98
N SER A 201 8.00 -23.43 54.66
CA SER A 201 6.87 -24.07 53.98
C SER A 201 7.32 -25.07 52.92
N ILE A 202 6.54 -26.13 52.75
CA ILE A 202 6.82 -27.27 51.87
C ILE A 202 5.65 -27.44 50.90
N PHE A 203 5.95 -27.46 49.60
CA PHE A 203 5.00 -27.62 48.51
C PHE A 203 5.48 -28.75 47.60
N ILE A 204 4.80 -29.90 47.61
CA ILE A 204 5.23 -31.08 46.86
C ILE A 204 4.08 -31.52 45.95
N LEU A 205 4.33 -31.67 44.65
CA LEU A 205 3.46 -32.38 43.73
C LEU A 205 4.21 -33.60 43.23
N GLU A 206 3.73 -34.79 43.57
CA GLU A 206 4.38 -36.05 43.19
C GLU A 206 3.89 -36.50 41.81
N SER A 207 4.79 -37.02 40.98
CA SER A 207 4.47 -37.55 39.64
C SER A 207 3.61 -38.81 39.65
N ASN A 208 3.60 -39.55 40.76
CA ASN A 208 2.80 -40.77 40.94
C ASN A 208 1.38 -40.49 41.50
N SER A 209 0.99 -39.23 41.65
CA SER A 209 -0.35 -38.87 42.11
C SER A 209 -1.41 -39.36 41.12
N SER A 210 -2.52 -39.92 41.63
CA SER A 210 -3.68 -40.30 40.80
C SER A 210 -4.31 -39.11 40.06
N LEU A 211 -4.04 -37.89 40.53
CA LEU A 211 -4.51 -36.63 39.96
C LEU A 211 -3.62 -36.10 38.83
N PHE A 212 -2.58 -36.85 38.43
CA PHE A 212 -1.60 -36.49 37.41
C PHE A 212 -2.24 -35.90 36.13
N ASN A 213 -3.35 -36.49 35.68
CA ASN A 213 -4.02 -36.08 34.44
C ASN A 213 -4.66 -34.68 34.49
N TYR A 214 -4.79 -34.06 35.66
CA TYR A 214 -5.35 -32.71 35.79
C TYR A 214 -4.37 -31.62 35.30
N PHE A 215 -3.06 -31.89 35.39
CA PHE A 215 -2.03 -31.11 34.74
C PHE A 215 -1.53 -31.87 33.52
N SER A 216 -2.00 -31.51 32.32
CA SER A 216 -1.41 -32.02 31.09
C SER A 216 0.07 -31.59 31.02
N ALA A 217 0.98 -32.56 30.96
CA ALA A 217 2.39 -32.26 30.67
C ALA A 217 2.49 -31.61 29.28
N LEU A 218 3.23 -30.49 29.18
CA LEU A 218 3.44 -29.77 27.90
C LEU A 218 3.94 -30.68 26.78
N ASP A 219 4.75 -31.68 27.13
CA ASP A 219 5.42 -32.54 26.17
C ASP A 219 4.44 -33.42 25.35
N ASN A 220 3.15 -33.49 25.73
CA ASN A 220 2.10 -34.24 25.01
C ASN A 220 1.29 -33.41 23.99
N LEU A 221 1.58 -32.11 23.80
CA LEU A 221 0.94 -31.27 22.78
C LEU A 221 1.56 -31.40 21.38
N ASN A 222 2.27 -32.49 21.13
CA ASN A 222 2.88 -32.75 19.84
C ASN A 222 1.81 -32.99 18.75
N GLN A 223 1.71 -32.00 17.84
CA GLN A 223 1.52 -32.14 16.39
C GLN A 223 0.14 -32.05 15.70
N THR A 224 -1.04 -32.02 16.34
CA THR A 224 -2.28 -32.17 15.53
C THR A 224 -3.20 -30.97 15.35
N SER A 225 -2.88 -29.76 15.83
CA SER A 225 -3.63 -28.57 15.40
C SER A 225 -2.94 -27.27 15.75
N GLU A 226 -1.91 -26.89 15.00
CA GLU A 226 -1.24 -25.57 15.11
C GLU A 226 -2.24 -24.40 15.22
N SER A 227 -3.37 -24.48 14.51
CA SER A 227 -4.42 -23.44 14.51
C SER A 227 -5.25 -23.38 15.80
N ILE A 228 -5.52 -24.50 16.45
CA ILE A 228 -6.26 -24.55 17.73
C ILE A 228 -5.32 -24.11 18.86
N THR A 229 -4.06 -24.52 18.82
CA THR A 229 -3.03 -24.03 19.76
C THR A 229 -2.77 -22.54 19.61
N LYS A 230 -2.79 -21.97 18.39
CA LYS A 230 -2.55 -20.53 18.21
C LYS A 230 -3.65 -19.69 18.86
N ASN A 231 -4.92 -19.97 18.56
CA ASN A 231 -6.03 -19.21 19.14
C ASN A 231 -6.21 -19.46 20.65
N GLN A 232 -5.91 -20.66 21.15
CA GLN A 232 -5.93 -20.95 22.59
C GLN A 232 -4.73 -20.32 23.31
N MET A 233 -3.54 -20.33 22.72
CA MET A 233 -2.37 -19.61 23.22
C MET A 233 -2.63 -18.11 23.28
N LEU A 234 -3.23 -17.53 22.22
CA LEU A 234 -3.58 -16.11 22.17
C LEU A 234 -4.63 -15.74 23.24
N ALA A 235 -5.68 -16.56 23.40
CA ALA A 235 -6.67 -16.37 24.46
C ALA A 235 -6.09 -16.55 25.88
N LEU A 236 -5.07 -17.40 26.03
CA LEU A 236 -4.32 -17.59 27.28
C LEU A 236 -3.36 -16.42 27.54
N PHE A 237 -2.77 -15.81 26.51
CA PHE A 237 -1.94 -14.60 26.63
C PHE A 237 -2.76 -13.38 27.06
N ASP A 238 -3.98 -13.19 26.53
CA ASP A 238 -4.88 -12.07 26.84
C ASP A 238 -5.39 -12.07 28.28
N LYS A 239 -5.57 -13.25 28.89
CA LYS A 239 -5.98 -13.40 30.28
C LYS A 239 -4.77 -13.67 31.16
N LYS A 240 -4.08 -12.60 31.58
CA LYS A 240 -3.00 -12.67 32.58
C LYS A 240 -2.01 -13.81 32.32
N ASP A 241 -1.27 -13.74 31.21
CA ASP A 241 -0.15 -14.63 30.87
C ASP A 241 -0.44 -16.13 30.71
N GLY A 242 -1.63 -16.63 31.07
CA GLY A 242 -2.10 -17.99 30.83
C GLY A 242 -1.38 -19.10 31.61
N SER A 243 -0.21 -18.83 32.18
CA SER A 243 0.57 -19.81 32.94
C SER A 243 0.12 -19.94 34.38
N LYS A 244 0.07 -21.18 34.87
CA LYS A 244 -0.30 -21.50 36.25
C LYS A 244 0.84 -21.14 37.19
N SER A 245 0.52 -20.43 38.27
CA SER A 245 1.49 -20.10 39.32
C SER A 245 0.87 -20.41 40.66
N LEU A 246 1.58 -21.16 41.51
CA LEU A 246 1.04 -21.54 42.82
C LEU A 246 0.67 -20.30 43.64
N ILE A 247 1.53 -19.28 43.61
CA ILE A 247 1.28 -17.97 44.22
C ILE A 247 1.27 -16.89 43.14
N ASN A 248 0.23 -16.06 43.13
CA ASN A 248 0.17 -14.82 42.34
C ASN A 248 0.09 -13.61 43.26
N ILE A 249 1.01 -12.66 43.08
CA ILE A 249 1.00 -11.38 43.79
C ILE A 249 0.99 -10.26 42.76
N TYR A 250 -0.03 -9.40 42.78
CA TYR A 250 -0.12 -8.30 41.82
C TYR A 250 -0.87 -7.09 42.38
N ASP A 251 -0.61 -5.91 41.83
CA ASP A 251 -1.37 -4.70 42.11
C ASP A 251 -1.72 -3.99 40.80
N PHE A 252 -2.99 -3.63 40.64
CA PHE A 252 -3.52 -2.98 39.43
C PHE A 252 -3.70 -1.48 39.59
N GLN A 253 -3.54 -0.93 40.80
CA GLN A 253 -3.72 0.50 41.00
C GLN A 253 -2.37 1.21 40.83
N GLU A 254 -2.18 1.89 39.68
CA GLU A 254 -1.13 2.91 39.47
C GLU A 254 -1.36 4.16 40.34
N VAL A 255 -1.87 4.00 41.56
CA VAL A 255 -2.01 5.10 42.49
C VAL A 255 -0.60 5.44 42.96
N TYR A 256 -0.16 6.65 42.63
CA TYR A 256 1.09 7.29 43.04
C TYR A 256 1.37 7.11 44.54
N ALA A 257 1.86 5.94 44.93
CA ALA A 257 2.28 5.65 46.28
C ALA A 257 3.68 6.22 46.46
N GLN A 258 3.75 7.48 46.88
CA GLN A 258 4.99 8.06 47.37
C GLN A 258 5.27 7.40 48.75
N ASP A 259 6.40 6.70 48.83
CA ASP A 259 7.12 6.29 50.04
C ASP A 259 6.75 5.00 50.81
N THR A 260 5.72 4.22 50.46
CA THR A 260 5.51 2.91 51.12
C THR A 260 6.24 1.80 50.37
N ALA A 261 7.30 1.24 50.98
CA ALA A 261 7.98 0.06 50.45
C ALA A 261 7.05 -1.16 50.49
N TYR A 262 6.88 -1.81 49.34
CA TYR A 262 6.18 -3.08 49.23
C TYR A 262 7.22 -4.20 49.25
N GLU A 263 7.00 -5.27 50.00
CA GLU A 263 7.99 -6.32 50.19
C GLU A 263 7.39 -7.73 50.03
N VAL A 264 8.09 -8.61 49.34
CA VAL A 264 7.78 -10.05 49.25
C VAL A 264 8.99 -10.85 49.73
N ILE A 265 8.86 -11.52 50.87
CA ILE A 265 9.92 -12.33 51.47
C ILE A 265 9.56 -13.81 51.37
N LEU A 266 10.40 -14.60 50.69
CA LEU A 266 10.34 -16.06 50.63
C LEU A 266 11.54 -16.64 51.39
N GLN A 267 11.32 -17.37 52.47
CA GLN A 267 12.42 -17.89 53.29
C GLN A 267 12.23 -19.35 53.70
N ASN A 268 13.26 -20.18 53.54
CA ASN A 268 13.20 -21.62 53.87
C ASN A 268 12.00 -22.32 53.19
N ILE A 269 11.83 -22.09 51.88
CA ILE A 269 10.80 -22.76 51.07
C ILE A 269 11.38 -24.01 50.44
N GLN A 270 10.64 -25.11 50.47
CA GLN A 270 10.95 -26.30 49.68
C GLN A 270 9.79 -26.57 48.72
N ALA A 271 10.04 -26.50 47.42
CA ALA A 271 9.03 -26.72 46.41
C ALA A 271 9.53 -27.67 45.30
N ASP A 272 8.78 -28.74 45.04
CA ASP A 272 9.06 -29.72 43.99
C ASP A 272 7.76 -30.06 43.26
N PHE A 273 7.68 -29.74 41.96
CA PHE A 273 6.49 -29.99 41.15
C PHE A 273 6.64 -31.17 40.19
N SER A 274 7.65 -32.04 40.34
CA SER A 274 7.81 -33.28 39.55
C SER A 274 7.60 -33.16 38.02
N GLY A 275 7.88 -31.99 37.45
CA GLY A 275 7.76 -31.67 36.02
C GLY A 275 6.41 -31.11 35.56
N TYR A 276 5.47 -30.75 36.45
CA TYR A 276 4.19 -30.16 36.08
C TYR A 276 4.33 -28.73 35.53
N ASP A 277 3.39 -28.34 34.66
CA ASP A 277 3.28 -26.97 34.10
C ASP A 277 2.71 -26.00 35.14
N SER A 278 3.55 -25.63 36.10
CA SER A 278 3.32 -24.53 37.00
C SER A 278 4.64 -24.02 37.56
N ARG A 279 4.71 -22.70 37.76
CA ARG A 279 5.78 -22.07 38.55
C ARG A 279 5.36 -21.91 40.00
N PHE A 280 6.33 -21.65 40.88
CA PHE A 280 6.05 -21.41 42.28
C PHE A 280 5.37 -20.05 42.52
N ILE A 281 5.95 -18.97 42.00
CA ILE A 281 5.46 -17.61 42.24
C ILE A 281 5.57 -16.72 41.00
N SER A 282 4.59 -15.84 40.86
CA SER A 282 4.59 -14.73 39.92
C SER A 282 4.28 -13.43 40.67
N VAL A 283 5.21 -12.48 40.62
CA VAL A 283 5.03 -11.14 41.22
C VAL A 283 4.94 -10.11 40.11
N GLN A 284 3.90 -9.27 40.13
CA GLN A 284 3.68 -8.21 39.15
C GLN A 284 3.27 -6.89 39.83
N ASN A 285 4.25 -6.05 40.22
CA ASN A 285 3.98 -4.65 40.61
C ASN A 285 5.27 -3.80 40.70
N PRO A 286 5.25 -2.55 40.16
CA PRO A 286 6.35 -1.55 40.11
C PRO A 286 7.08 -1.28 41.43
N HIS A 287 6.47 -1.59 42.57
CA HIS A 287 6.92 -1.14 43.89
C HIS A 287 7.44 -2.27 44.80
N PHE A 288 7.32 -3.54 44.39
CA PHE A 288 7.77 -4.66 45.23
C PHE A 288 9.29 -4.82 45.23
N GLU A 289 9.87 -4.90 46.42
CA GLU A 289 11.16 -5.52 46.67
C GLU A 289 10.94 -6.99 47.00
N VAL A 290 11.60 -7.88 46.26
CA VAL A 290 11.46 -9.33 46.45
C VAL A 290 12.75 -9.89 47.03
N LEU A 291 12.65 -10.59 48.15
CA LEU A 291 13.76 -11.29 48.79
C LEU A 291 13.47 -12.80 48.85
N VAL A 292 14.35 -13.61 48.28
CA VAL A 292 14.26 -15.08 48.31
C VAL A 292 15.51 -15.65 48.96
N GLU A 293 15.35 -16.34 50.09
CA GLU A 293 16.47 -16.87 50.86
C GLU A 293 16.29 -18.34 51.23
N LYS A 294 17.41 -19.08 51.23
CA LYS A 294 17.51 -20.43 51.82
C LYS A 294 16.44 -21.39 51.30
N SER A 295 16.06 -21.24 50.04
CA SER A 295 14.92 -21.94 49.44
C SER A 295 15.38 -22.92 48.37
N SER A 296 14.60 -23.97 48.12
CA SER A 296 14.88 -25.00 47.12
C SER A 296 13.67 -25.18 46.22
N PHE A 297 13.85 -24.92 44.93
CA PHE A 297 12.85 -25.08 43.88
C PHE A 297 13.31 -26.13 42.88
N SER A 298 12.46 -27.10 42.58
CA SER A 298 12.86 -28.26 41.78
C SER A 298 11.77 -28.77 40.85
N ASN A 299 12.18 -29.29 39.70
CA ASN A 299 11.35 -29.97 38.71
C ASN A 299 10.06 -29.17 38.38
N MET A 300 10.15 -27.89 38.08
CA MET A 300 9.00 -27.09 37.65
C MET A 300 9.07 -26.83 36.15
N LYS A 301 7.94 -26.89 35.45
CA LYS A 301 7.84 -26.47 34.05
C LYS A 301 6.90 -25.28 33.95
N SER A 302 7.19 -24.36 33.06
CA SER A 302 6.32 -23.23 32.74
C SER A 302 6.27 -23.05 31.22
N SER A 303 5.06 -23.06 30.67
CA SER A 303 4.78 -22.67 29.27
C SER A 303 5.18 -21.22 28.93
N GLN A 304 5.48 -20.41 29.94
CA GLN A 304 5.87 -19.00 29.84
C GLN A 304 7.19 -18.73 30.58
N ASN A 305 7.52 -17.46 30.77
CA ASN A 305 8.75 -16.95 31.38
C ASN A 305 8.90 -17.40 32.84
N GLY A 306 10.11 -17.82 33.22
CA GLY A 306 10.46 -18.24 34.57
C GLY A 306 9.87 -19.60 34.92
N GLY A 307 10.68 -20.67 34.83
CA GLY A 307 10.24 -22.03 35.15
C GLY A 307 9.86 -22.20 36.62
N CYS A 308 10.60 -21.57 37.52
CA CYS A 308 10.36 -21.64 38.96
C CYS A 308 9.84 -20.31 39.51
N LEU A 309 10.50 -19.19 39.20
CA LEU A 309 10.14 -17.86 39.70
C LEU A 309 10.02 -16.84 38.56
N ARG A 310 9.02 -15.97 38.67
CA ARG A 310 8.83 -14.86 37.74
C ARG A 310 8.59 -13.55 38.47
N PHE A 311 9.37 -12.55 38.10
CA PHE A 311 9.26 -11.19 38.62
C PHE A 311 9.06 -10.22 37.46
N GLN A 312 7.92 -9.53 37.45
CA GLN A 312 7.58 -8.54 36.44
C GLN A 312 7.33 -7.21 37.12
N ASN A 313 7.93 -6.16 36.57
CA ASN A 313 7.86 -4.81 37.07
C ASN A 313 8.32 -4.66 38.55
N THR A 314 9.13 -5.52 39.15
CA THR A 314 9.48 -5.39 40.59
C THR A 314 10.62 -4.40 40.83
N THR A 315 10.63 -3.54 41.87
CA THR A 315 11.70 -2.54 42.13
C THR A 315 13.08 -3.15 42.38
N ALA A 316 13.15 -4.23 43.15
CA ALA A 316 14.41 -4.87 43.51
C ALA A 316 14.18 -6.36 43.67
N VAL A 317 15.17 -7.17 43.31
CA VAL A 317 15.11 -8.62 43.46
C VAL A 317 16.42 -9.10 44.07
N GLY A 318 16.34 -9.57 45.31
CA GLY A 318 17.41 -10.25 46.04
C GLY A 318 17.16 -11.74 46.10
N ILE A 319 18.07 -12.57 45.60
CA ILE A 319 17.99 -14.03 45.70
C ILE A 319 19.29 -14.56 46.29
N GLY A 320 19.19 -15.13 47.48
CA GLY A 320 20.31 -15.56 48.31
C GLY A 320 20.24 -17.04 48.68
N SER A 321 21.38 -17.73 48.70
CA SER A 321 21.54 -19.06 49.34
C SER A 321 20.48 -20.10 48.94
N SER A 322 20.06 -20.13 47.66
CA SER A 322 18.91 -20.92 47.20
C SER A 322 19.28 -21.87 46.05
N ASN A 323 18.57 -23.00 45.97
CA ASN A 323 18.79 -24.05 44.99
C ASN A 323 17.66 -24.07 43.95
N PHE A 324 18.02 -24.15 42.67
CA PHE A 324 17.11 -24.25 41.52
C PHE A 324 17.55 -25.44 40.67
N THR A 325 16.73 -26.48 40.62
CA THR A 325 17.11 -27.74 39.97
C THR A 325 16.06 -28.20 38.97
N ASN A 326 16.46 -28.47 37.73
CA ASN A 326 15.56 -28.97 36.67
C ASN A 326 14.30 -28.10 36.44
N CYS A 327 14.38 -26.79 36.62
CA CYS A 327 13.32 -25.86 36.22
C CYS A 327 13.38 -25.65 34.69
N LYS A 328 12.23 -25.65 34.01
CA LYS A 328 12.13 -25.41 32.56
C LYS A 328 11.14 -24.29 32.26
N SER A 329 11.55 -23.33 31.44
CA SER A 329 10.69 -22.31 30.83
C SER A 329 10.67 -22.49 29.32
N ASN A 330 9.55 -22.18 28.66
CA ASN A 330 9.50 -22.14 27.21
C ASN A 330 10.22 -20.94 26.58
N LYS A 331 10.50 -19.85 27.32
CA LYS A 331 11.02 -18.61 26.72
C LYS A 331 12.23 -18.09 27.48
N PHE A 332 11.99 -17.36 28.56
CA PHE A 332 13.01 -16.61 29.28
C PHE A 332 13.24 -17.18 30.67
N GLY A 333 14.49 -17.51 31.00
CA GLY A 333 14.91 -17.88 32.34
C GLY A 333 14.39 -19.26 32.75
N GLY A 334 15.22 -20.30 32.60
CA GLY A 334 14.77 -21.66 32.91
C GLY A 334 14.35 -21.83 34.37
N ALA A 335 15.08 -21.22 35.30
CA ALA A 335 14.69 -21.12 36.70
C ALA A 335 14.00 -19.79 37.02
N ILE A 336 14.66 -18.66 36.69
CA ILE A 336 14.26 -17.33 37.17
C ILE A 336 14.16 -16.38 35.98
N SER A 337 13.07 -15.63 35.92
CA SER A 337 12.88 -14.57 34.93
C SER A 337 12.54 -13.23 35.59
N ILE A 338 13.29 -12.18 35.24
CA ILE A 338 13.20 -10.84 35.82
C ILE A 338 12.98 -9.82 34.68
N PHE A 339 11.82 -9.16 34.72
CA PHE A 339 11.43 -8.09 33.79
C PHE A 339 11.28 -6.76 34.55
N PRO A 340 12.38 -6.03 34.78
CA PRO A 340 12.36 -4.75 35.47
C PRO A 340 11.61 -3.67 34.66
N LYS A 341 10.88 -2.78 35.35
CA LYS A 341 10.23 -1.60 34.71
C LYS A 341 11.08 -0.35 34.81
N ASN A 342 11.71 -0.11 35.96
CA ASN A 342 12.44 1.12 36.25
C ASN A 342 13.95 0.98 35.98
N LEU A 343 14.61 2.09 35.64
CA LEU A 343 16.06 2.15 35.32
C LEU A 343 16.99 2.00 36.54
N ARG A 344 16.44 2.03 37.76
CA ARG A 344 17.23 2.01 39.02
C ARG A 344 16.97 0.76 39.84
N GLN A 345 16.77 -0.36 39.16
CA GLN A 345 16.51 -1.61 39.85
C GLN A 345 17.82 -2.34 40.12
N TYR A 346 17.95 -2.81 41.34
CA TYR A 346 19.10 -3.56 41.82
C TYR A 346 18.72 -5.04 41.87
N THR A 347 19.49 -5.86 41.17
CA THR A 347 19.34 -7.31 41.21
C THR A 347 20.55 -7.89 41.93
N ASN A 348 20.34 -8.43 43.13
CA ASN A 348 21.41 -9.03 43.92
C ASN A 348 21.24 -10.56 43.96
N ILE A 349 22.22 -11.28 43.43
CA ILE A 349 22.18 -12.73 43.26
C ILE A 349 23.39 -13.34 43.94
N THR A 350 23.18 -13.99 45.10
CA THR A 350 24.27 -14.52 45.93
C THR A 350 24.07 -15.97 46.36
N GLY A 351 25.13 -16.77 46.32
CA GLY A 351 25.12 -18.13 46.87
C GLY A 351 24.07 -19.05 46.25
N LEU A 352 23.78 -18.91 44.95
CA LEU A 352 22.78 -19.73 44.27
C LEU A 352 23.38 -21.01 43.69
N ASN A 353 22.57 -22.06 43.62
CA ASN A 353 22.92 -23.28 42.91
C ASN A 353 21.86 -23.57 41.84
N ILE A 354 22.23 -23.40 40.57
CA ILE A 354 21.33 -23.44 39.42
C ILE A 354 21.76 -24.60 38.52
N ILE A 355 21.08 -25.74 38.66
CA ILE A 355 21.46 -27.02 38.05
C ILE A 355 20.39 -27.55 37.10
N GLY A 356 20.75 -27.91 35.87
CA GLY A 356 19.87 -28.67 34.97
C GLY A 356 18.66 -27.89 34.46
N ASN A 357 18.70 -26.56 34.52
CA ASN A 357 17.58 -25.71 34.12
C ASN A 357 17.61 -25.45 32.60
N SER A 358 16.46 -25.18 31.98
CA SER A 358 16.41 -24.96 30.53
C SER A 358 15.39 -23.91 30.08
N ALA A 359 15.77 -23.13 29.06
CA ALA A 359 14.92 -22.13 28.40
C ALA A 359 15.36 -21.85 26.95
N LEU A 360 14.64 -20.99 26.22
CA LEU A 360 15.13 -20.47 24.94
C LEU A 360 16.21 -19.40 25.13
N PHE A 361 16.07 -18.59 26.19
CA PHE A 361 16.98 -17.50 26.54
C PHE A 361 17.32 -17.56 28.02
N GLY A 362 18.61 -17.61 28.37
CA GLY A 362 19.07 -17.71 29.76
C GLY A 362 18.62 -19.01 30.40
N GLY A 363 19.34 -20.11 30.13
CA GLY A 363 18.94 -21.45 30.57
C GLY A 363 18.77 -21.57 32.09
N GLY A 364 19.52 -20.80 32.88
CA GLY A 364 19.30 -20.61 34.31
C GLY A 364 18.45 -19.37 34.63
N ILE A 365 19.03 -18.19 34.43
CA ILE A 365 18.45 -16.89 34.78
C ILE A 365 18.34 -16.01 33.53
N PHE A 366 17.22 -15.29 33.41
CA PHE A 366 17.07 -14.22 32.44
C PHE A 366 16.70 -12.90 33.12
N VAL A 367 17.42 -11.83 32.78
CA VAL A 367 17.16 -10.46 33.25
C VAL A 367 17.04 -9.52 32.05
N ASN A 368 15.87 -8.90 31.86
CA ASN A 368 15.70 -7.87 30.82
C ASN A 368 16.41 -6.58 31.25
N SER A 369 17.48 -6.17 30.58
CA SER A 369 18.38 -5.13 31.06
C SER A 369 17.86 -3.72 30.78
N ARG A 370 17.02 -3.21 31.70
CA ARG A 370 17.15 -1.83 32.19
C ARG A 370 17.85 -1.77 33.56
N SER A 371 18.11 -2.92 34.16
CA SER A 371 18.73 -3.07 35.47
C SER A 371 20.19 -3.52 35.34
N THR A 372 21.04 -3.08 36.26
CA THR A 372 22.36 -3.65 36.48
C THR A 372 22.23 -4.83 37.44
N ILE A 373 22.92 -5.93 37.15
CA ILE A 373 23.22 -6.91 38.20
C ILE A 373 24.39 -6.33 38.98
N ASP A 374 24.12 -5.79 40.17
CA ASP A 374 25.15 -5.08 40.95
C ASP A 374 26.14 -6.05 41.59
N GLU A 375 25.67 -7.25 41.91
CA GLU A 375 26.45 -8.24 42.64
C GLU A 375 26.02 -9.66 42.27
N GLN A 376 26.93 -10.38 41.60
CA GLN A 376 26.85 -11.81 41.39
C GLN A 376 28.01 -12.45 42.16
N LYS A 377 27.72 -13.06 43.31
CA LYS A 377 28.74 -13.75 44.13
C LYS A 377 28.31 -15.18 44.42
N ASP A 378 29.25 -16.11 44.31
CA ASP A 378 29.06 -17.52 44.70
C ASP A 378 27.88 -18.23 44.02
N VAL A 379 27.57 -17.89 42.76
CA VAL A 379 26.56 -18.59 41.97
C VAL A 379 27.21 -19.78 41.25
N THR A 380 26.73 -20.98 41.55
CA THR A 380 27.13 -22.22 40.88
C THR A 380 26.12 -22.57 39.80
N PHE A 381 26.56 -22.55 38.55
CA PHE A 381 25.78 -23.07 37.42
C PHE A 381 26.29 -24.44 36.98
N LYS A 382 25.39 -25.37 36.69
CA LYS A 382 25.76 -26.71 36.23
C LYS A 382 24.72 -27.32 35.29
N ASN A 383 25.12 -27.70 34.09
CA ASN A 383 24.27 -28.40 33.12
C ASN A 383 22.97 -27.65 32.76
N ASN A 384 22.95 -26.32 32.83
CA ASN A 384 21.83 -25.57 32.29
C ASN A 384 21.94 -25.52 30.75
N THR A 385 20.82 -25.35 30.07
CA THR A 385 20.80 -25.34 28.60
C THR A 385 19.89 -24.24 28.07
N SER A 386 20.39 -23.49 27.09
CA SER A 386 19.65 -22.48 26.34
C SER A 386 19.69 -22.79 24.86
N SER A 387 18.63 -22.46 24.12
CA SER A 387 18.58 -22.69 22.67
C SER A 387 19.26 -21.60 21.87
N TYR A 388 19.21 -20.36 22.35
CA TYR A 388 19.70 -19.20 21.59
C TYR A 388 20.81 -18.43 22.31
N LEU A 389 20.64 -18.16 23.61
CA LEU A 389 21.52 -17.23 24.34
C LEU A 389 21.83 -17.72 25.74
N ASP A 390 23.11 -17.74 26.10
CA ASP A 390 23.74 -18.14 27.37
C ASP A 390 23.02 -19.26 28.16
N ASN A 391 23.70 -20.38 28.33
CA ASN A 391 23.14 -21.52 29.06
C ASN A 391 22.80 -21.19 30.52
N ASP A 392 23.46 -20.22 31.13
CA ASP A 392 23.43 -19.99 32.56
C ASP A 392 22.71 -18.68 32.92
N LEU A 393 23.25 -17.53 32.51
CA LEU A 393 22.72 -16.22 32.85
C LEU A 393 22.70 -15.32 31.62
N GLN A 394 21.51 -14.87 31.24
CA GLN A 394 21.35 -13.90 30.18
C GLN A 394 20.87 -12.55 30.73
N VAL A 395 21.64 -11.51 30.48
CA VAL A 395 21.28 -10.10 30.77
C VAL A 395 21.29 -9.35 29.45
N CYS A 396 20.14 -8.87 29.00
CA CYS A 396 20.06 -8.10 27.74
C CYS A 396 18.82 -7.23 27.69
N LYS A 397 18.91 -6.10 26.99
CA LYS A 397 17.77 -5.23 26.72
C LYS A 397 17.06 -5.79 25.50
N LEU A 398 15.78 -6.11 25.67
CA LEU A 398 14.91 -6.48 24.55
C LEU A 398 14.31 -5.21 23.95
N SER A 399 14.43 -5.06 22.64
CA SER A 399 13.72 -4.03 21.90
C SER A 399 13.31 -4.52 20.52
N PHE A 400 12.26 -3.91 19.98
CA PHE A 400 11.85 -4.13 18.60
C PHE A 400 12.40 -3.00 17.72
N ALA A 401 12.94 -3.37 16.56
CA ALA A 401 13.23 -2.45 15.48
C ALA A 401 12.24 -2.67 14.35
N ILE A 402 11.85 -1.60 13.66
CA ILE A 402 11.04 -1.71 12.45
C ILE A 402 12.00 -1.95 11.29
N LYS A 403 12.03 -3.20 10.80
CA LYS A 403 12.91 -3.61 9.71
C LYS A 403 12.49 -3.03 8.36
N GLN A 404 11.18 -3.05 8.09
CA GLN A 404 10.61 -2.50 6.87
C GLN A 404 9.11 -2.26 7.03
N ILE A 405 8.60 -1.27 6.30
CA ILE A 405 7.16 -1.04 6.15
C ILE A 405 6.81 -1.27 4.69
N ILE A 406 5.80 -2.11 4.46
CA ILE A 406 5.33 -2.45 3.13
C ILE A 406 3.87 -2.05 3.02
N GLU A 407 3.49 -1.40 1.94
CA GLU A 407 2.10 -1.25 1.52
C GLU A 407 1.71 -2.48 0.68
N TYR A 408 0.71 -3.21 1.13
CA TYR A 408 0.12 -4.37 0.48
C TYR A 408 -1.22 -3.98 -0.15
N ILE A 409 -1.33 -4.19 -1.46
CA ILE A 409 -2.51 -3.84 -2.24
C ILE A 409 -3.09 -5.14 -2.81
N PRO A 410 -4.17 -5.68 -2.22
CA PRO A 410 -4.79 -6.91 -2.71
C PRO A 410 -5.49 -6.69 -4.05
N ASN A 411 -5.55 -7.74 -4.88
CA ASN A 411 -6.24 -7.75 -6.17
C ASN A 411 -5.70 -6.72 -7.18
N TYR A 412 -4.38 -6.57 -7.24
CA TYR A 412 -3.72 -5.65 -8.16
C TYR A 412 -3.63 -6.23 -9.57
N PHE A 413 -4.46 -5.73 -10.50
CA PHE A 413 -4.47 -5.99 -11.95
C PHE A 413 -3.46 -7.02 -12.52
N GLN A 414 -3.96 -8.09 -13.17
CA GLN A 414 -3.16 -9.21 -13.75
C GLN A 414 -2.25 -9.97 -12.77
N GLN A 415 -1.95 -9.42 -11.60
CA GLN A 415 -1.26 -10.03 -10.48
C GLN A 415 -2.25 -10.24 -9.32
N GLU A 416 -1.91 -11.08 -8.35
CA GLU A 416 -2.76 -11.27 -7.18
C GLU A 416 -2.66 -10.07 -6.22
N TYR A 417 -1.54 -9.33 -6.23
CA TYR A 417 -1.28 -8.21 -5.33
C TYR A 417 -0.12 -7.30 -5.83
N LEU A 418 0.02 -6.11 -5.23
CA LEU A 418 1.20 -5.23 -5.36
C LEU A 418 1.80 -4.96 -3.98
N ILE A 419 3.14 -5.02 -3.91
CA ILE A 419 3.95 -4.70 -2.74
C ILE A 419 4.72 -3.41 -3.04
N ARG A 420 4.58 -2.41 -2.19
CA ARG A 420 5.38 -1.18 -2.26
C ARG A 420 6.13 -0.96 -0.96
N ASN A 421 7.45 -0.87 -1.04
CA ASN A 421 8.29 -0.55 0.10
C ASN A 421 8.12 0.93 0.47
N ILE A 422 7.78 1.19 1.72
CA ILE A 422 7.70 2.51 2.30
C ILE A 422 9.04 2.82 2.98
N PRO A 423 9.72 3.92 2.60
CA PRO A 423 11.00 4.26 3.21
C PRO A 423 10.81 4.56 4.70
N LEU A 424 11.68 3.98 5.52
CA LEU A 424 11.71 4.24 6.95
C LEU A 424 12.19 5.67 7.21
N SER A 425 11.40 6.41 7.98
CA SER A 425 11.73 7.76 8.44
C SER A 425 10.99 8.05 9.75
N ASN A 426 11.41 9.06 10.51
CA ASN A 426 10.78 9.39 11.80
C ASN A 426 9.29 9.76 11.67
N ASN A 427 8.82 10.17 10.48
CA ASN A 427 7.42 10.44 10.19
C ASN A 427 7.01 9.72 8.89
N VAL A 428 6.31 8.60 9.01
CA VAL A 428 5.83 7.84 7.86
C VAL A 428 4.40 8.24 7.55
N ASN A 429 4.19 8.75 6.33
CA ASN A 429 2.86 9.07 5.82
C ASN A 429 2.22 7.83 5.20
N LEU A 430 1.12 7.38 5.79
CA LEU A 430 0.38 6.21 5.36
C LEU A 430 -0.95 6.62 4.72
N THR A 431 -1.26 6.00 3.60
CA THR A 431 -2.48 6.25 2.84
C THR A 431 -3.67 5.54 3.50
N PRO A 432 -4.73 6.29 3.89
CA PRO A 432 -5.91 5.73 4.53
C PRO A 432 -6.51 4.57 3.72
N GLY A 433 -6.90 3.49 4.39
CA GLY A 433 -7.52 2.32 3.76
C GLY A 433 -6.57 1.35 3.07
N SER A 434 -5.29 1.69 2.91
CA SER A 434 -4.29 0.73 2.40
C SER A 434 -3.82 -0.19 3.52
N ILE A 435 -3.48 -1.44 3.17
CA ILE A 435 -3.01 -2.42 4.16
C ILE A 435 -1.49 -2.28 4.23
N TYR A 436 -0.96 -2.13 5.43
CA TYR A 436 0.46 -2.04 5.68
C TYR A 436 0.93 -3.26 6.45
N VAL A 437 2.05 -3.83 6.01
CA VAL A 437 2.79 -4.87 6.71
C VAL A 437 4.03 -4.22 7.30
N VAL A 438 4.04 -4.05 8.63
CA VAL A 438 5.19 -3.54 9.37
C VAL A 438 5.99 -4.74 9.84
N ALA A 439 7.08 -5.05 9.15
CA ALA A 439 8.00 -6.10 9.58
C ALA A 439 8.81 -5.60 10.77
N ILE A 440 8.83 -6.39 11.83
CA ILE A 440 9.58 -6.08 13.04
C ILE A 440 10.71 -7.09 13.22
N GLU A 441 11.79 -6.63 13.84
CA GLU A 441 12.94 -7.43 14.19
C GLU A 441 13.17 -7.29 15.69
N LEU A 442 13.34 -8.43 16.38
CA LEU A 442 13.67 -8.42 17.80
C LEU A 442 15.19 -8.29 17.94
N GLN A 443 15.63 -7.21 18.58
CA GLN A 443 17.03 -6.91 18.83
C GLN A 443 17.34 -7.11 20.30
N PHE A 444 18.51 -7.70 20.55
CA PHE A 444 19.01 -8.00 21.89
C PHE A 444 20.31 -7.22 22.09
N PHE A 445 20.32 -6.29 23.04
CA PHE A 445 21.49 -5.50 23.36
C PHE A 445 22.18 -6.12 24.56
N SER A 446 23.42 -6.56 24.40
CA SER A 446 24.23 -7.11 25.50
C SER A 446 24.60 -6.05 26.53
N ASN A 447 24.74 -4.80 26.12
CA ASN A 447 25.03 -3.68 27.01
C ASN A 447 23.93 -2.61 26.88
N PRO A 448 23.15 -2.31 27.95
CA PRO A 448 22.08 -1.32 27.87
C PRO A 448 22.56 0.11 27.61
N SER A 449 23.86 0.40 27.70
CA SER A 449 24.44 1.72 27.39
C SER A 449 24.97 1.87 25.97
N ASP A 450 25.18 0.77 25.24
CA ASP A 450 25.74 0.79 23.89
C ASP A 450 24.68 0.33 22.89
N ASP A 451 24.06 1.28 22.19
CA ASP A 451 23.07 1.01 21.14
C ASP A 451 23.70 0.41 19.85
N GLU A 452 25.03 0.20 19.83
CA GLU A 452 25.74 -0.31 18.65
C GLU A 452 25.97 -1.84 18.65
N ASP A 453 26.04 -2.47 19.83
CA ASP A 453 26.31 -3.91 19.97
C ASP A 453 25.01 -4.69 20.26
N PHE A 454 24.24 -4.93 19.20
CA PHE A 454 23.10 -5.86 19.23
C PHE A 454 23.35 -7.08 18.35
N TYR A 455 22.79 -8.21 18.76
CA TYR A 455 22.69 -9.38 17.90
C TYR A 455 21.22 -9.58 17.53
N THR A 456 21.00 -9.84 16.25
CA THR A 456 19.72 -10.30 15.73
C THR A 456 19.72 -11.81 15.79
N ILE A 457 18.62 -12.38 16.25
CA ILE A 457 18.41 -13.82 16.20
C ILE A 457 17.58 -14.07 14.96
N ASP A 458 18.09 -14.92 14.06
CA ASP A 458 17.34 -15.35 12.88
C ASP A 458 15.91 -15.74 13.33
N ASN A 459 14.91 -15.05 12.76
CA ASN A 459 13.58 -14.79 13.32
C ASN A 459 12.65 -16.01 13.59
N LEU A 460 13.19 -17.22 13.74
CA LEU A 460 12.48 -18.48 13.98
C LEU A 460 11.64 -18.54 15.26
N ILE A 461 11.67 -17.53 16.13
CA ILE A 461 11.01 -17.56 17.45
C ILE A 461 9.63 -16.92 17.41
N PHE A 462 9.44 -15.90 16.56
CA PHE A 462 8.20 -15.15 16.45
C PHE A 462 7.80 -15.09 14.98
N GLU A 463 6.94 -16.02 14.56
CA GLU A 463 6.42 -16.05 13.20
C GLU A 463 4.98 -15.52 13.15
N GLY A 464 4.70 -14.70 12.13
CA GLY A 464 3.35 -14.25 11.81
C GLY A 464 2.95 -12.90 12.39
N ASN A 465 1.64 -12.64 12.34
CA ASN A 465 1.04 -11.39 12.79
C ASN A 465 1.11 -11.25 14.32
N MET A 466 1.82 -10.24 14.80
CA MET A 466 2.02 -9.89 16.21
C MET A 466 0.97 -8.89 16.72
N TYR A 467 -0.13 -8.70 16.00
CA TYR A 467 -1.21 -7.77 16.34
C TYR A 467 -1.66 -7.87 17.80
N ASP A 468 -1.92 -9.08 18.29
CA ASP A 468 -2.42 -9.32 19.65
C ASP A 468 -1.41 -8.91 20.74
N TYR A 469 -0.17 -8.58 20.35
CA TYR A 469 0.88 -8.14 21.25
C TYR A 469 1.18 -6.63 21.14
N CYS A 470 0.51 -5.89 20.26
CA CYS A 470 0.74 -4.47 20.03
C CYS A 470 -0.47 -3.63 20.46
N PHE A 471 -0.27 -2.62 21.31
CA PHE A 471 -1.27 -1.60 21.59
C PHE A 471 -0.82 -0.22 21.08
N LEU A 472 -1.71 0.53 20.45
CA LEU A 472 -1.39 1.90 20.06
C LEU A 472 -1.46 2.82 21.27
N LYS A 473 -0.36 3.48 21.58
CA LYS A 473 -0.37 4.59 22.54
C LYS A 473 -0.78 5.86 21.80
N GLN A 474 -2.06 6.23 21.90
CA GLN A 474 -2.54 7.53 21.42
C GLN A 474 -2.20 8.62 22.45
N GLU A 475 -1.84 9.83 21.98
CA GLU A 475 -1.64 10.98 22.87
C GLU A 475 -2.94 11.42 23.58
N LYS A 476 -4.11 11.10 23.02
CA LYS A 476 -5.45 11.26 23.63
C LYS A 476 -6.41 10.19 23.10
N PRO A 477 -6.76 9.13 23.86
CA PRO A 477 -7.61 8.08 23.36
C PRO A 477 -9.06 8.55 23.20
N SER A 478 -9.54 8.60 21.95
CA SER A 478 -10.98 8.55 21.66
C SER A 478 -11.30 7.11 21.24
N PHE A 479 -12.33 6.51 21.84
CA PHE A 479 -12.71 5.11 21.60
C PHE A 479 -13.16 4.83 20.15
N GLU A 480 -13.26 5.86 19.31
CA GLU A 480 -13.73 5.80 17.92
C GLU A 480 -12.59 5.83 16.87
N ASP A 481 -11.34 6.03 17.30
CA ASP A 481 -10.17 6.17 16.42
C ASP A 481 -9.35 4.88 16.25
N TYR A 482 -9.88 3.73 16.65
CA TYR A 482 -9.19 2.46 16.42
C TYR A 482 -9.02 2.24 14.91
N ALA A 483 -7.78 2.34 14.44
CA ALA A 483 -7.37 1.79 13.15
C ALA A 483 -7.90 0.36 13.05
N GLN A 484 -8.42 -0.03 11.89
CA GLN A 484 -8.92 -1.39 11.70
C GLN A 484 -7.72 -2.31 11.56
N TYR A 485 -7.30 -2.86 12.69
CA TYR A 485 -6.32 -3.93 12.68
C TYR A 485 -6.95 -5.17 12.09
N LEU A 486 -6.26 -5.73 11.11
CA LEU A 486 -6.76 -6.83 10.33
C LEU A 486 -6.21 -8.14 10.91
N ASN A 487 -7.07 -8.87 11.61
CA ASN A 487 -6.75 -10.20 12.13
C ASN A 487 -7.00 -11.29 11.07
N TYR A 488 -6.34 -11.18 9.92
CA TYR A 488 -6.30 -12.25 8.93
C TYR A 488 -4.86 -12.51 8.48
N SER A 489 -4.55 -13.76 8.17
CA SER A 489 -3.25 -14.14 7.61
C SER A 489 -3.19 -13.70 6.14
N ILE A 490 -2.17 -12.93 5.77
CA ILE A 490 -1.88 -12.66 4.36
C ILE A 490 -0.92 -13.72 3.87
N ASN A 491 -1.30 -14.47 2.84
CA ASN A 491 -0.42 -15.44 2.19
C ASN A 491 0.49 -14.70 1.19
N ILE A 492 1.49 -14.00 1.70
CA ILE A 492 2.46 -13.28 0.86
C ILE A 492 3.65 -14.23 0.64
N GLN A 493 3.71 -14.89 -0.52
CA GLN A 493 4.81 -15.79 -0.87
C GLN A 493 6.16 -15.06 -0.94
N GLU A 494 6.14 -13.76 -1.21
CA GLU A 494 7.33 -12.90 -1.31
C GLU A 494 7.76 -12.28 0.03
N PHE A 495 6.90 -12.31 1.05
CA PHE A 495 7.31 -11.90 2.39
C PHE A 495 7.95 -13.10 3.06
N ASP A 496 9.21 -12.96 3.49
CA ASP A 496 9.89 -14.02 4.22
C ASP A 496 9.10 -14.34 5.49
N GLN A 497 8.32 -15.43 5.43
CA GLN A 497 7.31 -15.83 6.42
C GLN A 497 7.89 -16.00 7.83
N LYS A 498 9.23 -16.04 7.91
CA LYS A 498 10.00 -16.16 9.13
C LYS A 498 10.03 -14.90 9.98
N ASN A 499 9.68 -13.72 9.43
CA ASN A 499 9.73 -12.48 10.21
C ASN A 499 8.40 -12.21 10.93
N PRO A 500 8.44 -11.75 12.19
CA PRO A 500 7.24 -11.23 12.85
C PRO A 500 6.80 -9.93 12.15
N TYR A 501 5.49 -9.74 12.02
CA TYR A 501 4.94 -8.55 11.37
C TYR A 501 3.68 -8.04 12.04
N ILE A 502 3.32 -6.79 11.81
CA ILE A 502 2.04 -6.20 12.20
C ILE A 502 1.28 -5.79 10.96
N LEU A 503 0.02 -6.21 10.86
CA LEU A 503 -0.90 -5.72 9.84
C LEU A 503 -1.63 -4.49 10.32
N PHE A 504 -1.62 -3.45 9.51
CA PHE A 504 -2.12 -2.14 9.89
C PHE A 504 -2.91 -1.48 8.74
N GLN A 505 -4.13 -1.01 8.98
CA GLN A 505 -4.91 -0.26 7.99
C GLN A 505 -5.36 1.09 8.59
N PRO A 506 -4.72 2.22 8.21
CA PRO A 506 -5.04 3.53 8.77
C PRO A 506 -6.38 4.05 8.29
N ASN A 507 -7.01 4.91 9.09
CA ASN A 507 -8.10 5.76 8.66
C ASN A 507 -7.63 7.20 8.43
N SER A 508 -8.47 8.05 7.85
CA SER A 508 -8.11 9.45 7.56
C SER A 508 -8.04 10.39 8.77
N LYS A 509 -8.53 9.98 9.95
CA LYS A 509 -8.48 10.79 11.19
C LYS A 509 -7.19 10.63 11.97
N LEU A 510 -6.32 9.75 11.51
CA LEU A 510 -5.08 9.39 12.15
C LEU A 510 -4.09 10.56 12.15
N SER A 511 -4.09 11.32 13.25
CA SER A 511 -3.38 12.61 13.37
C SER A 511 -1.91 12.46 13.74
N LYS A 512 -1.54 11.40 14.46
CA LYS A 512 -0.21 10.81 14.65
C LYS A 512 -0.33 9.63 15.63
N TYR A 513 0.35 8.51 15.39
CA TYR A 513 0.45 7.44 16.38
C TYR A 513 1.85 6.86 16.49
N TYR A 514 2.12 6.30 17.66
CA TYR A 514 3.29 5.47 17.96
C TYR A 514 2.82 4.05 18.22
N THR A 515 3.52 3.09 17.63
CA THR A 515 3.37 1.68 17.97
C THR A 515 3.97 1.45 19.35
N ASN A 516 3.31 0.64 20.20
CA ASN A 516 3.83 0.28 21.50
C ASN A 516 3.42 -1.17 21.80
N PHE A 517 4.28 -1.97 22.41
CA PHE A 517 3.98 -3.39 22.65
C PHE A 517 3.43 -3.65 24.05
N GLN A 518 2.60 -4.69 24.18
CA GLN A 518 1.91 -5.09 25.41
C GLN A 518 2.84 -5.35 26.60
N TYR A 519 4.11 -5.65 26.30
CA TYR A 519 5.13 -6.01 27.26
C TYR A 519 6.13 -4.91 27.55
N GLU A 520 5.82 -3.65 27.20
CA GLU A 520 6.72 -2.51 27.40
C GLU A 520 8.11 -2.71 26.74
N ILE A 521 8.22 -3.64 25.78
CA ILE A 521 9.40 -3.79 24.94
C ILE A 521 9.50 -2.51 24.11
N GLU A 522 10.58 -1.76 24.30
CA GLU A 522 10.80 -0.50 23.60
C GLU A 522 10.90 -0.77 22.10
N ILE A 523 10.27 0.09 21.31
CA ILE A 523 10.58 0.19 19.89
C ILE A 523 11.72 1.21 19.80
N ILE A 524 12.87 0.80 19.25
CA ILE A 524 14.02 1.70 19.08
C ILE A 524 13.62 2.87 18.19
N ASP A 525 12.89 2.55 17.13
CA ASP A 525 12.44 3.51 16.14
C ASP A 525 11.19 4.23 16.63
N ASN A 526 11.34 5.49 17.06
CA ASN A 526 10.21 6.41 17.26
C ASN A 526 9.62 6.85 15.91
N ILE A 527 9.06 5.89 15.18
CA ILE A 527 8.36 6.17 13.92
C ILE A 527 6.95 6.63 14.26
N ALA A 528 6.71 7.92 14.03
CA ALA A 528 5.37 8.47 14.06
C ALA A 528 4.70 8.22 12.71
N PHE A 529 3.48 7.72 12.75
CA PHE A 529 2.70 7.46 11.56
C PHE A 529 1.58 8.49 11.42
N SER A 530 1.39 9.06 10.23
CA SER A 530 0.34 10.04 9.93
C SER A 530 -0.43 9.67 8.68
N ALA A 531 -1.72 10.03 8.62
CA ALA A 531 -2.53 9.82 7.42
C ALA A 531 -2.12 10.80 6.31
N SER A 532 -1.82 10.28 5.13
CA SER A 532 -1.66 11.08 3.91
C SER A 532 -3.01 11.37 3.26
N GLN A 533 -3.04 12.32 2.33
CA GLN A 533 -4.13 12.40 1.36
C GLN A 533 -4.04 11.24 0.36
N CYS A 534 -5.12 10.97 -0.36
CA CYS A 534 -5.10 10.03 -1.48
C CYS A 534 -4.14 10.56 -2.56
N ILE A 535 -3.56 9.66 -3.34
CA ILE A 535 -2.66 9.98 -4.45
C ILE A 535 -3.31 9.69 -5.81
N GLU A 536 -2.64 10.07 -6.89
CA GLU A 536 -3.06 9.71 -8.25
C GLU A 536 -3.27 8.20 -8.36
N GLY A 537 -4.33 7.81 -9.06
CA GLY A 537 -4.77 6.42 -9.20
C GLY A 537 -5.58 5.86 -8.04
N GLN A 538 -5.94 6.68 -7.06
CA GLN A 538 -6.86 6.31 -5.98
C GLN A 538 -8.15 7.15 -6.02
N GLN A 539 -9.22 6.59 -5.48
CA GLN A 539 -10.45 7.30 -5.16
C GLN A 539 -10.67 7.42 -3.66
N ARG A 540 -11.29 8.53 -3.26
CA ARG A 540 -11.67 8.79 -1.88
C ARG A 540 -13.08 8.24 -1.62
N ILE A 541 -13.17 7.21 -0.79
CA ILE A 541 -14.44 6.60 -0.39
C ILE A 541 -14.72 6.98 1.05
N GLN A 542 -15.87 7.61 1.27
CA GLN A 542 -16.30 7.96 2.62
C GLN A 542 -16.74 6.71 3.38
N PHE A 543 -16.34 6.61 4.64
CA PHE A 543 -16.63 5.43 5.46
C PHE A 543 -18.13 5.27 5.76
N ASN A 544 -18.83 6.40 5.86
CA ASN A 544 -20.27 6.46 6.07
C ASN A 544 -20.78 7.79 5.48
N ASN A 545 -21.95 7.78 4.85
CA ASN A 545 -22.55 8.98 4.22
C ASN A 545 -22.82 10.13 5.21
N LEU A 546 -22.78 9.85 6.52
CA LEU A 546 -23.01 10.82 7.59
C LEU A 546 -21.72 11.44 8.14
N ASP A 547 -20.54 10.85 7.87
CA ASP A 547 -19.26 11.31 8.42
C ASP A 547 -18.26 11.60 7.31
N ASN A 548 -18.37 12.81 6.74
CA ASN A 548 -17.48 13.30 5.69
C ASN A 548 -16.01 13.43 6.13
N SER A 549 -15.73 13.37 7.44
CA SER A 549 -14.37 13.49 7.97
C SER A 549 -13.59 12.17 7.88
N ARG A 550 -14.27 11.02 7.75
CA ARG A 550 -13.64 9.70 7.60
C ARG A 550 -13.70 9.19 6.17
N TYR A 551 -12.53 8.90 5.61
CA TYR A 551 -12.40 8.31 4.28
C TYR A 551 -11.29 7.27 4.23
N ILE A 552 -11.39 6.41 3.23
CA ILE A 552 -10.35 5.50 2.77
C ILE A 552 -9.98 5.84 1.33
N CYS A 553 -8.74 5.62 0.97
CA CYS A 553 -8.25 5.72 -0.40
C CYS A 553 -8.24 4.32 -0.99
N GLN A 554 -9.11 4.08 -1.98
CA GLN A 554 -9.16 2.83 -2.72
C GLN A 554 -8.51 3.01 -4.08
N TYR A 555 -7.62 2.10 -4.48
CA TYR A 555 -7.06 2.10 -5.82
C TYR A 555 -8.14 1.87 -6.89
N CYS A 556 -8.02 2.57 -8.02
CA CYS A 556 -8.93 2.40 -9.15
C CYS A 556 -8.86 0.97 -9.69
N SER A 557 -10.03 0.35 -9.86
CA SER A 557 -10.17 -1.00 -10.41
C SER A 557 -9.86 -1.05 -11.90
N SER A 558 -9.79 -2.26 -12.47
CA SER A 558 -9.63 -2.44 -13.92
C SER A 558 -10.68 -1.65 -14.70
N MET A 559 -10.25 -1.03 -15.79
CA MET A 559 -11.08 -0.14 -16.63
C MET A 559 -11.56 1.12 -15.89
N SER A 560 -10.81 1.57 -14.88
CA SER A 560 -11.00 2.87 -14.27
C SER A 560 -9.67 3.48 -13.89
N ALA A 561 -9.54 4.80 -14.00
CA ALA A 561 -8.32 5.50 -13.63
C ALA A 561 -8.62 6.88 -13.04
N ASN A 562 -7.69 7.37 -12.22
CA ASN A 562 -7.69 8.72 -11.70
C ASN A 562 -6.34 9.39 -12.03
N ILE A 563 -6.39 10.39 -12.90
CA ILE A 563 -5.23 11.17 -13.38
C ILE A 563 -5.27 12.61 -12.85
N ARG A 564 -6.37 13.03 -12.18
CA ARG A 564 -6.52 14.40 -11.64
C ARG A 564 -6.70 14.37 -10.13
N ASN A 565 -5.82 15.09 -9.43
CA ASN A 565 -5.84 15.16 -7.96
C ASN A 565 -7.06 15.90 -7.37
N ASP A 566 -7.82 16.64 -8.18
CA ASP A 566 -8.80 17.59 -7.64
C ASP A 566 -10.08 16.90 -7.10
N THR A 567 -10.51 15.79 -7.71
CA THR A 567 -11.78 15.13 -7.34
C THR A 567 -11.61 13.81 -6.59
N PHE A 568 -10.42 13.19 -6.64
CA PHE A 568 -10.18 11.85 -6.08
C PHE A 568 -11.29 10.84 -6.43
N GLU A 569 -11.73 10.83 -7.68
CA GLU A 569 -12.76 9.94 -8.20
C GLU A 569 -12.21 9.15 -9.39
N CYS A 570 -12.36 7.82 -9.37
CA CYS A 570 -11.96 6.98 -10.49
C CYS A 570 -12.95 7.15 -11.65
N GLN A 571 -12.45 7.56 -12.81
CA GLN A 571 -13.24 7.67 -14.02
C GLN A 571 -13.23 6.35 -14.77
N SER A 572 -14.41 5.89 -15.19
CA SER A 572 -14.55 4.67 -15.99
C SER A 572 -13.98 4.90 -17.40
N CYS A 573 -13.14 3.96 -17.84
CA CYS A 573 -12.54 3.95 -19.16
C CYS A 573 -13.37 3.11 -20.13
N ASP A 574 -13.56 3.62 -21.33
CA ASP A 574 -14.24 2.89 -22.39
C ASP A 574 -13.29 1.88 -23.05
N SER A 575 -13.63 0.59 -22.98
CA SER A 575 -12.88 -0.51 -23.61
C SER A 575 -12.70 -0.36 -25.13
N GLN A 576 -13.54 0.43 -25.80
CA GLN A 576 -13.35 0.73 -27.22
C GLN A 576 -12.20 1.70 -27.47
N LEU A 577 -11.92 2.59 -26.52
CA LEU A 577 -10.87 3.62 -26.63
C LEU A 577 -9.56 3.16 -26.00
N PHE A 578 -9.63 2.41 -24.89
CA PHE A 578 -8.48 2.01 -24.10
C PHE A 578 -8.26 0.50 -24.14
N SER A 579 -7.01 0.08 -24.37
CA SER A 579 -6.57 -1.31 -24.22
C SER A 579 -6.33 -1.66 -22.76
N LYS A 580 -5.80 -0.70 -21.98
CA LYS A 580 -5.57 -0.80 -20.53
C LYS A 580 -5.90 0.51 -19.84
N CYS A 581 -6.53 0.43 -18.68
CA CYS A 581 -6.80 1.58 -17.83
C CYS A 581 -6.93 1.13 -16.38
N TYR A 582 -6.04 1.59 -15.52
CA TYR A 582 -5.98 1.28 -14.10
C TYR A 582 -5.14 2.34 -13.38
N LEU A 583 -5.39 2.57 -12.08
CA LEU A 583 -4.63 3.55 -11.29
C LEU A 583 -4.58 4.93 -11.99
N ASN A 584 -3.39 5.44 -12.32
CA ASN A 584 -3.16 6.64 -13.12
C ASN A 584 -2.64 6.31 -14.54
N TYR A 585 -2.67 5.03 -14.94
CA TYR A 585 -2.18 4.54 -16.21
C TYR A 585 -3.32 4.34 -17.22
N THR A 586 -3.12 4.81 -18.44
CA THR A 586 -4.06 4.63 -19.55
C THR A 586 -3.31 4.36 -20.84
N GLU A 587 -3.77 3.37 -21.60
CA GLU A 587 -3.20 2.94 -22.87
C GLU A 587 -4.30 2.95 -23.92
N LEU A 588 -4.16 3.77 -24.96
CA LEU A 588 -5.13 3.87 -26.05
C LEU A 588 -5.00 2.70 -27.03
N ASN A 589 -6.13 2.27 -27.57
CA ASN A 589 -6.16 1.36 -28.72
C ASN A 589 -5.55 2.03 -29.96
N THR A 590 -5.00 1.21 -30.86
CA THR A 590 -4.52 1.67 -32.17
C THR A 590 -5.63 2.37 -32.96
N GLY A 591 -5.29 3.43 -33.69
CA GLY A 591 -6.22 4.26 -34.43
C GLY A 591 -6.82 5.44 -33.66
N TYR A 592 -6.42 5.65 -32.39
CA TYR A 592 -6.84 6.77 -31.56
C TYR A 592 -5.68 7.69 -31.19
N TRP A 593 -5.98 8.98 -31.01
CA TRP A 593 -5.04 10.03 -30.66
C TRP A 593 -5.62 10.95 -29.58
N ARG A 594 -4.79 11.41 -28.65
CA ARG A 594 -5.17 12.39 -27.61
C ARG A 594 -4.06 13.42 -27.42
N GLN A 595 -4.45 14.65 -27.08
CA GLN A 595 -3.50 15.74 -26.84
C GLN A 595 -2.87 15.71 -25.44
N SER A 596 -3.59 15.17 -24.46
CA SER A 596 -3.13 15.05 -23.07
C SER A 596 -3.54 13.70 -22.48
N ASN A 597 -2.96 13.31 -21.34
CA ASN A 597 -3.26 12.06 -20.64
C ASN A 597 -4.65 12.01 -19.98
N GLN A 598 -5.66 12.68 -20.52
CA GLN A 598 -7.01 12.65 -19.95
C GLN A 598 -7.82 11.43 -20.40
N ILE A 599 -8.78 11.02 -19.57
CA ILE A 599 -9.69 9.88 -19.81
C ILE A 599 -10.94 10.32 -20.58
N SER A 600 -11.28 11.63 -20.54
CA SER A 600 -12.49 12.15 -21.16
C SER A 600 -12.57 11.81 -22.64
N LYS A 601 -13.70 11.21 -23.05
CA LYS A 601 -13.96 10.84 -24.45
C LYS A 601 -13.87 12.04 -25.39
N ASP A 602 -14.20 13.23 -24.90
CA ASP A 602 -14.20 14.47 -25.68
C ASP A 602 -12.80 14.92 -26.09
N GLN A 603 -11.74 14.34 -25.51
CA GLN A 603 -10.35 14.65 -25.82
C GLN A 603 -9.60 13.51 -26.51
N ILE A 604 -10.33 12.45 -26.88
CA ILE A 604 -9.79 11.28 -27.56
C ILE A 604 -10.44 11.21 -28.93
N TYR A 605 -9.61 11.35 -29.95
CA TYR A 605 -10.04 11.47 -31.31
C TYR A 605 -9.66 10.21 -32.07
N LYS A 606 -10.61 9.66 -32.82
CA LYS A 606 -10.31 8.58 -33.75
C LYS A 606 -9.59 9.20 -34.95
N CYS A 607 -8.38 8.72 -35.23
CA CYS A 607 -7.67 9.16 -36.41
C CYS A 607 -8.49 8.80 -37.64
N GLN A 608 -8.64 9.77 -38.55
CA GLN A 608 -9.52 9.63 -39.70
C GLN A 608 -9.25 8.33 -40.49
N SER A 609 -10.30 7.78 -41.11
CA SER A 609 -10.40 6.42 -41.64
C SER A 609 -9.32 5.98 -42.63
N VAL A 610 -8.58 6.94 -43.18
CA VAL A 610 -7.53 6.72 -44.17
C VAL A 610 -6.14 6.57 -43.52
N PHE A 611 -6.00 6.90 -42.23
CA PHE A 611 -4.74 6.99 -41.50
C PHE A 611 -4.70 6.10 -40.24
N HIS A 612 -5.46 5.00 -40.18
CA HIS A 612 -5.53 4.17 -38.97
C HIS A 612 -4.16 3.70 -38.48
N ASP A 613 -3.26 3.31 -39.39
CA ASP A 613 -1.91 2.86 -39.05
C ASP A 613 -0.97 4.01 -38.65
N SER A 614 -1.38 5.26 -38.84
CA SER A 614 -0.60 6.44 -38.46
C SER A 614 -0.66 6.73 -36.96
N CYS A 615 -1.72 6.29 -36.30
CA CYS A 615 -1.91 6.41 -34.86
C CYS A 615 -1.71 5.04 -34.23
N ILE A 616 -0.53 4.77 -33.71
CA ILE A 616 -0.16 3.46 -33.17
C ILE A 616 -0.89 3.14 -31.85
N GLY A 617 -1.41 4.16 -31.17
CA GLY A 617 -1.98 4.03 -29.83
C GLY A 617 -0.89 3.96 -28.76
N GLY A 618 -1.20 3.41 -27.59
CA GLY A 618 -0.26 3.29 -26.47
C GLY A 618 -0.52 4.29 -25.33
N SER A 619 0.42 4.39 -24.38
CA SER A 619 0.22 5.16 -23.14
C SER A 619 0.59 6.65 -23.22
N GLY A 620 1.15 7.09 -24.33
CA GLY A 620 1.58 8.47 -24.52
C GLY A 620 0.45 9.45 -24.84
N TYR A 621 0.85 10.64 -25.28
CA TYR A 621 -0.04 11.66 -25.84
C TYR A 621 0.69 12.46 -26.94
N GLY A 622 -0.08 13.15 -27.79
CA GLY A 622 0.45 13.93 -28.90
C GLY A 622 1.24 13.07 -29.88
N ASN A 623 2.45 13.52 -30.26
CA ASN A 623 3.29 12.83 -31.25
C ASN A 623 3.80 11.46 -30.78
N GLN A 624 3.77 11.16 -29.48
CA GLN A 624 4.15 9.83 -28.95
C GLN A 624 3.22 8.71 -29.42
N LEU A 625 2.00 9.07 -29.84
CA LEU A 625 0.99 8.15 -30.35
C LEU A 625 1.07 7.98 -31.87
N CYS A 626 2.01 8.67 -32.53
CA CYS A 626 2.18 8.63 -33.97
C CYS A 626 3.19 7.59 -34.40
N SER A 627 2.97 6.99 -35.57
CA SER A 627 3.97 6.16 -36.24
C SER A 627 5.21 6.99 -36.57
N GLU A 628 6.36 6.34 -36.68
CA GLU A 628 7.62 7.00 -37.02
C GLU A 628 7.50 7.89 -38.26
N GLY A 629 8.05 9.11 -38.16
CA GLY A 629 8.03 10.11 -39.22
C GLY A 629 6.75 10.91 -39.34
N ARG A 630 5.72 10.62 -38.54
CA ARG A 630 4.49 11.41 -38.47
C ARG A 630 4.42 12.26 -37.20
N VAL A 631 3.79 13.43 -37.33
CA VAL A 631 3.56 14.40 -36.26
C VAL A 631 2.22 15.12 -36.46
N GLY A 632 1.86 15.96 -35.49
CA GLY A 632 0.68 16.82 -35.55
C GLY A 632 -0.60 16.13 -35.08
N ASN A 633 -1.70 16.88 -35.08
CA ASN A 633 -3.00 16.36 -34.68
C ASN A 633 -3.40 15.17 -35.55
N GLU A 634 -3.86 14.11 -34.89
CA GLU A 634 -4.23 12.84 -35.54
C GLU A 634 -3.11 12.26 -36.43
N CYS A 635 -1.84 12.62 -36.17
CA CYS A 635 -0.67 12.17 -36.92
C CYS A 635 -0.78 12.45 -38.42
N ALA A 636 -1.42 13.57 -38.78
CA ALA A 636 -1.80 13.87 -40.15
C ALA A 636 -0.63 14.35 -41.04
N THR A 637 0.50 14.81 -40.49
CA THR A 637 1.64 15.32 -41.25
C THR A 637 2.89 14.47 -41.11
N CYS A 638 3.74 14.52 -42.13
CA CYS A 638 5.12 14.07 -42.00
C CYS A 638 5.94 15.11 -41.24
N ASP A 639 6.94 14.66 -40.48
CA ASP A 639 7.88 15.53 -39.74
C ASP A 639 8.90 16.16 -40.71
N GLU A 640 8.44 17.09 -41.53
CA GLU A 640 9.26 17.77 -42.55
C GLU A 640 10.36 18.64 -41.91
N THR A 641 10.20 19.04 -40.65
CA THR A 641 11.10 19.97 -39.94
C THR A 641 12.03 19.28 -38.94
N SER A 642 11.95 17.95 -38.77
CA SER A 642 12.69 17.20 -37.74
C SER A 642 12.37 17.68 -36.31
N SER A 643 11.10 18.04 -36.08
CA SER A 643 10.63 18.58 -34.80
C SER A 643 10.55 17.54 -33.68
N TYR A 644 10.32 16.27 -34.00
CA TYR A 644 10.12 15.21 -33.02
C TYR A 644 11.04 14.00 -33.25
N TRP A 645 11.21 13.57 -34.50
CA TRP A 645 11.91 12.32 -34.82
C TRP A 645 13.43 12.48 -35.06
N ASN A 646 14.00 13.67 -34.83
CA ASN A 646 15.42 13.99 -35.12
C ASN A 646 15.86 13.63 -36.56
N SER A 647 14.92 13.55 -37.48
CA SER A 647 15.12 13.27 -38.90
C SER A 647 13.99 13.93 -39.67
N THR A 648 14.26 14.31 -40.93
CA THR A 648 13.22 14.89 -41.78
C THR A 648 12.53 13.83 -42.62
N TYR A 649 11.21 13.97 -42.74
CA TYR A 649 10.35 13.06 -43.48
C TYR A 649 9.53 13.83 -44.48
N THR A 650 9.28 13.23 -45.64
CA THR A 650 8.42 13.80 -46.68
C THR A 650 7.30 12.84 -47.03
N ALA A 651 6.19 13.39 -47.52
CA ALA A 651 5.09 12.59 -48.02
C ALA A 651 5.53 11.79 -49.26
N SER A 652 5.42 10.46 -49.17
CA SER A 652 5.57 9.51 -50.27
C SER A 652 4.18 8.98 -50.61
N GLY A 653 3.58 9.55 -51.65
CA GLY A 653 2.16 9.35 -51.95
C GLY A 653 1.23 10.02 -50.92
N LEU A 654 -0.03 9.56 -50.85
CA LEU A 654 -1.04 10.19 -50.00
C LEU A 654 -0.93 9.81 -48.51
N TYR A 655 -0.35 8.64 -48.19
CA TYR A 655 -0.50 8.01 -46.87
C TYR A 655 0.79 7.51 -46.22
N SER A 656 1.97 7.73 -46.81
CA SER A 656 3.23 7.29 -46.19
C SER A 656 4.22 8.44 -46.08
N CYS A 657 5.04 8.40 -45.03
CA CYS A 657 6.14 9.32 -44.83
C CYS A 657 7.44 8.54 -45.03
N VAL A 658 8.37 9.08 -45.82
CA VAL A 658 9.69 8.49 -46.07
C VAL A 658 10.75 9.46 -45.59
N LYS A 659 11.82 8.96 -44.96
CA LYS A 659 12.95 9.79 -44.51
C LYS A 659 13.61 10.44 -45.72
N CYS A 660 13.92 11.74 -45.62
CA CYS A 660 14.61 12.45 -46.70
C CYS A 660 16.00 11.86 -46.99
N GLU A 661 16.68 11.32 -45.98
CA GLU A 661 17.99 10.68 -46.12
C GLU A 661 17.94 9.39 -46.96
N ASP A 662 16.82 8.66 -46.93
CA ASP A 662 16.62 7.45 -47.73
C ASP A 662 16.48 7.79 -49.23
N ILE A 663 16.10 9.03 -49.56
CA ILE A 663 16.03 9.55 -50.93
C ILE A 663 17.44 9.95 -51.38
N GLN A 664 18.31 8.95 -51.60
CA GLN A 664 19.69 9.18 -52.00
C GLN A 664 19.79 10.12 -53.22
N GLN A 665 20.68 11.11 -53.11
CA GLN A 665 21.01 12.10 -54.15
C GLN A 665 19.80 12.91 -54.65
N ASN A 666 18.85 13.26 -53.76
CA ASN A 666 17.64 14.02 -54.12
C ASN A 666 17.96 15.34 -54.86
N THR A 667 18.92 16.13 -54.37
CA THR A 667 19.34 17.39 -55.01
C THR A 667 19.86 17.19 -56.43
N LEU A 668 20.67 16.14 -56.66
CA LEU A 668 21.19 15.78 -57.98
C LEU A 668 20.05 15.38 -58.92
N LYS A 669 19.13 14.53 -58.45
CA LYS A 669 17.97 14.07 -59.22
C LYS A 669 17.08 15.24 -59.64
N ILE A 670 16.82 16.19 -58.74
CA ILE A 670 16.02 17.39 -59.03
C ILE A 670 16.76 18.28 -60.04
N SER A 671 18.07 18.50 -59.85
CA SER A 671 18.88 19.30 -60.78
C SER A 671 18.92 18.70 -62.20
N LEU A 672 19.11 17.37 -62.29
CA LEU A 672 19.07 16.63 -63.56
C LEU A 672 17.68 16.68 -64.19
N GLY A 673 16.62 16.47 -63.40
CA GLY A 673 15.24 16.55 -63.85
C GLY A 673 14.87 17.95 -64.37
N PHE A 674 15.30 18.99 -63.66
CA PHE A 674 15.11 20.39 -64.05
C PHE A 674 15.87 20.74 -65.34
N SER A 675 17.12 20.29 -65.46
CA SER A 675 17.94 20.48 -66.67
C SER A 675 17.32 19.76 -67.87
N LEU A 676 16.90 18.51 -67.69
CA LEU A 676 16.21 17.73 -68.70
C LEU A 676 14.90 18.42 -69.11
N PHE A 677 14.14 18.93 -68.15
CA PHE A 677 12.89 19.65 -68.41
C PHE A 677 13.13 20.92 -69.23
N ILE A 678 14.15 21.72 -68.93
CA ILE A 678 14.52 22.89 -69.75
C ILE A 678 14.91 22.48 -71.17
N ILE A 679 15.72 21.42 -71.32
CA ILE A 679 16.11 20.90 -72.65
C ILE A 679 14.88 20.45 -73.43
N LEU A 680 13.96 19.72 -72.79
CA LEU A 680 12.71 19.30 -73.42
C LEU A 680 11.85 20.50 -73.83
N LEU A 681 11.73 21.53 -73.00
CA LEU A 681 11.03 22.77 -73.36
C LEU A 681 11.68 23.46 -74.57
N LEU A 682 13.01 23.52 -74.64
CA LEU A 682 13.72 24.06 -75.80
C LEU A 682 13.44 23.25 -77.07
N ILE A 683 13.46 21.92 -76.99
CA ILE A 683 13.14 21.01 -78.10
C ILE A 683 11.69 21.21 -78.55
N ILE A 684 10.74 21.27 -77.59
CA ILE A 684 9.32 21.48 -77.86
C ILE A 684 9.11 22.82 -78.55
N ASN A 685 9.71 23.90 -78.04
CA ASN A 685 9.63 25.23 -78.63
C ASN A 685 10.18 25.26 -80.07
N PHE A 686 11.35 24.66 -80.28
CA PHE A 686 11.97 24.58 -81.61
C PHE A 686 11.12 23.76 -82.59
N ASN A 687 10.63 22.60 -82.17
CA ASN A 687 9.79 21.73 -82.99
C ASN A 687 8.44 22.37 -83.30
N ASN A 688 7.81 23.03 -82.33
CA ASN A 688 6.56 23.76 -82.53
C ASN A 688 6.74 24.95 -83.46
N PHE A 689 7.87 25.67 -83.37
CA PHE A 689 8.20 26.72 -84.34
C PHE A 689 8.28 26.16 -85.76
N LYS A 690 9.06 25.09 -85.96
CA LYS A 690 9.21 24.44 -87.28
C LYS A 690 7.87 23.92 -87.80
N LYS A 691 7.06 23.29 -86.93
CA LYS A 691 5.72 22.79 -87.27
C LYS A 691 4.78 23.93 -87.68
N THR A 692 4.78 25.05 -86.94
CA THR A 692 3.96 26.22 -87.24
C THR A 692 4.41 26.88 -88.54
N GLN A 693 5.71 27.00 -88.77
CA GLN A 693 6.27 27.53 -90.01
C GLN A 693 5.86 26.66 -91.22
N ASN A 694 6.00 25.34 -91.10
CA ASN A 694 5.55 24.40 -92.13
C ASN A 694 4.05 24.48 -92.38
N PHE A 695 3.24 24.60 -91.32
CA PHE A 695 1.80 24.78 -91.42
C PHE A 695 1.44 26.06 -92.19
N LEU A 696 2.14 27.17 -91.93
CA LEU A 696 1.92 28.42 -92.69
C LEU A 696 2.32 28.30 -94.15
N TYR A 697 3.46 27.67 -94.46
CA TYR A 697 3.84 27.42 -95.86
C TYR A 697 2.81 26.55 -96.58
N GLN A 698 2.33 25.51 -95.91
CA GLN A 698 1.28 24.64 -96.44
C GLN A 698 -0.03 25.40 -96.67
N GLN A 699 -0.46 26.22 -95.71
CA GLN A 699 -1.67 27.04 -95.83
C GLN A 699 -1.55 28.07 -96.96
N TYR A 700 -0.37 28.67 -97.13
CA TYR A 700 -0.09 29.60 -98.23
C TYR A 700 -0.15 28.90 -99.59
N LEU A 701 0.51 27.75 -99.74
CA LEU A 701 0.48 26.93 -100.96
C LEU A 701 -0.94 26.41 -101.26
N SER A 702 -1.73 26.10 -100.24
CA SER A 702 -3.12 25.70 -100.38
C SER A 702 -4.02 26.86 -100.82
N GLN A 703 -3.83 28.07 -100.29
CA GLN A 703 -4.54 29.27 -100.76
C GLN A 703 -4.19 29.61 -102.21
N MET A 704 -2.96 29.33 -102.64
CA MET A 704 -2.55 29.42 -104.05
C MET A 704 -3.09 28.27 -104.93
N LYS A 705 -3.85 27.32 -104.35
CA LYS A 705 -4.39 26.12 -105.01
C LYS A 705 -3.32 25.18 -105.60
N ILE A 706 -2.07 25.25 -105.10
CA ILE A 706 -0.96 24.38 -105.56
C ILE A 706 -1.07 22.99 -104.91
N ILE A 707 -1.55 22.91 -103.67
CA ILE A 707 -1.69 21.66 -102.90
C ILE A 707 -3.09 21.59 -102.28
N PHE A 708 -3.79 20.45 -102.44
CA PHE A 708 -5.06 20.20 -101.77
C PHE A 708 -4.81 19.54 -100.40
N ILE A 709 -5.17 20.23 -99.31
CA ILE A 709 -5.03 19.71 -97.94
C ILE A 709 -6.39 19.17 -97.48
N GLY A 710 -6.45 17.87 -97.18
CA GLY A 710 -7.65 17.23 -96.64
C GLY A 710 -8.03 17.71 -95.23
N THR A 711 -9.33 17.67 -94.91
CA THR A 711 -9.90 18.08 -93.61
C THR A 711 -9.43 17.25 -92.42
N SER A 712 -8.82 16.08 -92.65
CA SER A 712 -8.24 15.24 -91.60
C SER A 712 -7.02 15.89 -90.93
N PHE A 713 -6.27 16.72 -91.65
CA PHE A 713 -5.06 17.36 -91.13
C PHE A 713 -5.37 18.49 -90.13
N THR A 714 -6.49 19.20 -90.30
CA THR A 714 -6.93 20.23 -89.34
C THR A 714 -7.40 19.64 -88.00
N LYS A 715 -7.68 18.34 -87.93
CA LYS A 715 -8.09 17.62 -86.71
C LYS A 715 -6.94 17.08 -85.87
N PHE A 716 -5.70 17.06 -86.37
CA PHE A 716 -4.53 16.45 -85.71
C PHE A 716 -4.09 17.19 -84.41
N GLY A 717 -4.63 18.39 -84.13
CA GLY A 717 -4.37 19.15 -82.90
C GLY A 717 -5.28 18.82 -81.70
N LEU A 718 -6.38 18.08 -81.92
CA LEU A 718 -7.42 17.87 -80.88
C LEU A 718 -6.99 16.88 -79.79
N ALA A 719 -6.10 15.93 -80.06
CA ALA A 719 -5.64 14.94 -79.08
C ALA A 719 -4.90 15.60 -77.89
N SER A 720 -4.05 16.61 -78.16
CA SER A 720 -3.39 17.42 -77.12
C SER A 720 -4.40 18.12 -76.21
N VAL A 721 -5.47 18.66 -76.81
CA VAL A 721 -6.56 19.32 -76.09
C VAL A 721 -7.29 18.34 -75.17
N TYR A 722 -7.62 17.13 -75.64
CA TYR A 722 -8.30 16.13 -74.82
C TYR A 722 -7.45 15.62 -73.65
N ILE A 723 -6.15 15.39 -73.85
CA ILE A 723 -5.23 14.98 -72.78
C ILE A 723 -5.16 16.06 -71.68
N LYS A 724 -5.16 17.34 -72.06
CA LYS A 724 -5.16 18.46 -71.11
C LYS A 724 -6.47 18.59 -70.34
N VAL A 725 -7.61 18.45 -71.02
CA VAL A 725 -8.94 18.43 -70.35
C VAL A 725 -9.00 17.27 -69.36
N LEU A 726 -8.51 16.09 -69.74
CA LEU A 726 -8.45 14.94 -68.85
C LEU A 726 -7.56 15.20 -67.63
N SER A 727 -6.36 15.75 -67.83
CA SER A 727 -5.43 16.10 -66.74
C SER A 727 -6.02 17.13 -65.79
N PHE A 728 -6.68 18.17 -66.30
CA PHE A 728 -7.33 19.19 -65.48
C PHE A 728 -8.48 18.59 -64.63
N ASN A 729 -9.35 17.79 -65.25
CA ASN A 729 -10.45 17.13 -64.53
C ASN A 729 -9.93 16.12 -63.49
N ALA A 730 -8.84 15.42 -63.77
CA ALA A 730 -8.19 14.54 -62.80
C ALA A 730 -7.67 15.34 -61.59
N SER A 731 -6.99 16.47 -61.81
CA SER A 731 -6.52 17.35 -60.73
C SER A 731 -7.67 17.96 -59.91
N LEU A 732 -8.77 18.33 -60.55
CA LEU A 732 -9.96 18.83 -59.86
C LEU A 732 -10.64 17.72 -59.02
N LEU A 733 -10.67 16.49 -59.54
CA LEU A 733 -11.20 15.35 -58.80
C LEU A 733 -10.35 15.03 -57.57
N VAL A 734 -9.02 15.15 -57.64
CA VAL A 734 -8.12 15.06 -56.47
C VAL A 734 -8.48 16.08 -55.41
N PHE A 735 -8.67 17.34 -55.83
CA PHE A 735 -9.06 18.40 -54.92
C PHE A 735 -10.40 18.08 -54.23
N ILE A 736 -11.40 17.64 -54.99
CA ILE A 736 -12.71 17.26 -54.45
C ILE A 736 -12.59 16.07 -53.49
N GLN A 737 -11.79 15.05 -53.83
CA GLN A 737 -11.53 13.91 -52.97
C GLN A 737 -10.92 14.33 -51.63
N ASN A 738 -9.95 15.25 -51.66
CA ASN A 738 -9.30 15.75 -50.44
C ASN A 738 -10.24 16.62 -49.58
N GLN A 739 -11.18 17.37 -50.20
CA GLN A 739 -12.13 18.22 -49.47
C GLN A 739 -13.36 17.46 -48.93
N LEU A 740 -13.83 16.43 -49.64
CA LEU A 740 -15.04 15.69 -49.28
C LEU A 740 -14.77 14.41 -48.48
N GLU A 741 -13.49 14.09 -48.23
CA GLU A 741 -13.06 12.85 -47.55
C GLU A 741 -13.61 11.56 -48.21
N ILE A 742 -13.97 11.61 -49.49
CA ILE A 742 -14.53 10.45 -50.22
C ILE A 742 -13.38 9.57 -50.69
N ASN A 743 -13.28 8.36 -50.14
CA ASN A 743 -12.24 7.42 -50.55
C ASN A 743 -12.60 6.71 -51.86
N PHE A 744 -12.04 7.17 -52.98
CA PHE A 744 -12.07 6.42 -54.23
C PHE A 744 -10.92 5.39 -54.23
N GLN A 745 -11.18 4.16 -53.78
CA GLN A 745 -10.22 3.05 -53.75
C GLN A 745 -9.76 2.53 -55.13
N ASN A 746 -10.03 3.24 -56.23
CA ASN A 746 -9.67 2.76 -57.57
C ASN A 746 -8.19 3.07 -57.89
N SER A 747 -7.40 2.01 -58.10
CA SER A 747 -5.99 2.06 -58.51
C SER A 747 -5.74 2.86 -59.80
N ILE A 748 -6.72 2.91 -60.70
CA ILE A 748 -6.69 3.72 -61.94
C ILE A 748 -6.70 5.22 -61.60
N LEU A 749 -7.46 5.61 -60.58
CA LEU A 749 -7.50 6.99 -60.11
C LEU A 749 -6.17 7.34 -59.45
N GLN A 750 -5.67 6.54 -58.52
CA GLN A 750 -4.37 6.77 -57.86
C GLN A 750 -3.20 6.90 -58.86
N THR A 751 -3.16 6.05 -59.89
CA THR A 751 -2.13 6.16 -60.94
C THR A 751 -2.32 7.41 -61.80
N SER A 752 -3.55 7.77 -62.18
CA SER A 752 -3.82 9.02 -62.91
C SER A 752 -3.38 10.27 -62.14
N ILE A 753 -3.49 10.23 -60.81
CA ILE A 753 -3.09 11.30 -59.90
C ILE A 753 -1.57 11.44 -59.88
N GLN A 754 -0.84 10.33 -59.78
CA GLN A 754 0.63 10.32 -59.85
C GLN A 754 1.17 10.87 -61.18
N TYR A 755 0.49 10.58 -62.30
CA TYR A 755 0.86 11.15 -63.61
C TYR A 755 0.57 12.65 -63.72
N SER A 756 -0.43 13.16 -63.00
CA SER A 756 -0.77 14.59 -63.00
C SER A 756 0.22 15.45 -62.20
N ALA A 757 0.97 14.84 -61.28
CA ALA A 757 1.94 15.51 -60.41
C ALA A 757 3.29 14.77 -60.37
N PRO A 758 4.04 14.70 -61.49
CA PRO A 758 5.29 13.94 -61.57
C PRO A 758 6.38 14.42 -60.58
N LEU A 759 6.30 15.67 -60.12
CA LEU A 759 7.18 16.25 -59.10
C LEU A 759 6.89 15.76 -57.67
N GLN A 760 5.81 15.01 -57.46
CA GLN A 760 5.41 14.42 -56.18
C GLN A 760 5.63 12.89 -56.14
N THR A 761 6.39 12.36 -57.09
CA THR A 761 6.68 10.91 -57.16
C THR A 761 7.81 10.51 -56.23
N THR A 762 7.85 9.23 -55.84
CA THR A 762 8.82 8.67 -54.89
C THR A 762 10.28 8.78 -55.32
N PHE A 763 10.56 9.11 -56.60
CA PHE A 763 11.91 9.19 -57.11
C PHE A 763 12.67 10.45 -56.63
N ALA A 764 11.98 11.57 -56.44
CA ALA A 764 12.54 12.83 -55.97
C ALA A 764 11.48 13.66 -55.23
N SER A 765 11.83 14.24 -54.08
CA SER A 765 10.92 15.09 -53.29
C SER A 765 11.38 16.54 -53.31
N VAL A 766 10.54 17.43 -53.87
CA VAL A 766 10.76 18.88 -53.81
C VAL A 766 10.79 19.37 -52.37
N ASN A 767 9.98 18.80 -51.47
CA ASN A 767 9.93 19.23 -50.06
C ASN A 767 11.25 18.94 -49.33
N CYS A 768 11.84 17.76 -49.54
CA CYS A 768 13.17 17.45 -48.97
C CYS A 768 14.24 18.41 -49.49
N ALA A 769 14.22 18.75 -50.78
CA ALA A 769 15.19 19.71 -51.34
C ALA A 769 14.96 21.14 -50.80
N LEU A 770 13.70 21.57 -50.66
CA LEU A 770 13.40 22.86 -50.04
C LEU A 770 13.91 22.92 -48.60
N TYR A 771 13.80 21.84 -47.84
CA TYR A 771 14.37 21.76 -46.50
C TYR A 771 15.91 21.83 -46.54
N GLU A 772 16.58 21.08 -47.41
CA GLU A 772 18.05 21.17 -47.58
C GLU A 772 18.52 22.60 -47.89
N PHE A 773 17.77 23.33 -48.72
CA PHE A 773 18.09 24.72 -49.07
C PHE A 773 17.70 25.74 -47.99
N PHE A 774 16.67 25.45 -47.18
CA PHE A 774 16.12 26.35 -46.17
C PHE A 774 15.85 25.63 -44.82
N PRO A 775 16.87 25.08 -44.16
CA PRO A 775 16.69 24.25 -42.97
C PRO A 775 16.21 25.02 -41.74
N SER A 776 16.47 26.33 -41.68
CA SER A 776 16.17 27.18 -40.53
C SER A 776 14.78 27.82 -40.54
N SER A 777 13.95 27.54 -41.54
CA SER A 777 12.65 28.18 -41.66
C SER A 777 11.57 27.46 -40.86
N GLN A 778 10.89 28.20 -39.98
CA GLN A 778 9.81 27.66 -39.13
C GLN A 778 8.50 27.40 -39.90
N HIS A 779 8.35 27.92 -41.12
CA HIS A 779 7.13 27.81 -41.93
C HIS A 779 7.45 27.33 -43.35
N GLN A 780 7.69 26.02 -43.49
CA GLN A 780 8.03 25.38 -44.76
C GLN A 780 6.92 25.54 -45.80
N GLY A 781 5.65 25.59 -45.36
CA GLY A 781 4.51 25.86 -46.25
C GLY A 781 4.65 27.18 -47.03
N ILE A 782 5.08 28.27 -46.38
CA ILE A 782 5.25 29.57 -47.07
C ILE A 782 6.36 29.48 -48.12
N ILE A 783 7.46 28.81 -47.80
CA ILE A 783 8.58 28.64 -48.73
C ILE A 783 8.14 27.84 -49.94
N ARG A 784 7.40 26.75 -49.72
CA ARG A 784 6.80 25.94 -50.78
C ARG A 784 5.88 26.77 -51.69
N LEU A 785 4.99 27.58 -51.11
CA LEU A 785 4.12 28.48 -51.87
C LEU A 785 4.92 29.48 -52.72
N LYS A 786 5.90 30.17 -52.11
CA LYS A 786 6.76 31.13 -52.81
C LYS A 786 7.56 30.46 -53.92
N PHE A 787 8.11 29.28 -53.67
CA PHE A 787 8.87 28.51 -54.65
C PHE A 787 8.03 28.24 -55.89
N TYR A 788 6.81 27.71 -55.75
CA TYR A 788 5.95 27.43 -56.90
C TYR A 788 5.48 28.70 -57.63
N LEU A 789 5.28 29.82 -56.93
CA LEU A 789 4.93 31.10 -57.54
C LEU A 789 6.10 31.74 -58.31
N ILE A 790 7.34 31.55 -57.86
CA ILE A 790 8.55 32.14 -58.48
C ILE A 790 9.09 31.25 -59.60
N LEU A 791 8.92 29.93 -59.51
CA LEU A 791 9.51 28.96 -60.42
C LEU A 791 9.25 29.24 -61.92
N PRO A 792 8.03 29.60 -62.38
CA PRO A 792 7.81 29.97 -63.78
C PRO A 792 8.56 31.24 -64.21
N LEU A 793 8.73 32.20 -63.29
CA LEU A 793 9.45 33.45 -63.54
C LEU A 793 10.95 33.21 -63.74
N VAL A 794 11.49 32.11 -63.22
CA VAL A 794 12.88 31.69 -63.44
C VAL A 794 13.02 30.87 -64.73
N ILE A 795 12.11 29.93 -64.97
CA ILE A 795 12.16 29.04 -66.14
C ILE A 795 11.95 29.80 -67.45
N ILE A 796 11.03 30.76 -67.48
CA ILE A 796 10.74 31.53 -68.71
C ILE A 796 12.02 32.22 -69.22
N PRO A 797 12.75 33.03 -68.44
CA PRO A 797 14.04 33.59 -68.85
C PRO A 797 15.04 32.53 -69.31
N LEU A 798 15.22 31.43 -68.57
CA LEU A 798 16.17 30.38 -68.91
C LEU A 798 15.87 29.74 -70.27
N THR A 799 14.60 29.44 -70.55
CA THR A 799 14.19 28.90 -71.87
C THR A 799 14.34 29.92 -72.99
N LEU A 800 14.33 31.22 -72.67
CA LEU A 800 14.49 32.31 -73.63
C LEU A 800 15.94 32.70 -73.90
N ILE A 801 16.91 32.28 -73.09
CA ILE A 801 18.34 32.53 -73.33
C ILE A 801 18.74 32.04 -74.72
N THR A 802 18.38 30.82 -75.10
CA THR A 802 18.75 30.24 -76.41
C THR A 802 18.19 31.03 -77.60
N PRO A 803 16.87 31.30 -77.72
CA PRO A 803 16.36 32.11 -78.82
C PRO A 803 16.86 33.56 -78.78
N PHE A 804 17.12 34.11 -77.59
CA PHE A 804 17.69 35.45 -77.43
C PHE A 804 19.14 35.53 -77.93
N LEU A 805 20.00 34.57 -77.56
CA LEU A 805 21.37 34.47 -78.07
C LEU A 805 21.38 34.29 -79.59
N ARG A 806 20.52 33.41 -80.14
CA ARG A 806 20.40 33.26 -81.61
C ARG A 806 19.94 34.55 -82.29
N TYR A 807 19.12 35.37 -81.63
CA TYR A 807 18.74 36.68 -82.13
C TYR A 807 19.92 37.66 -82.07
N LEU A 808 20.65 37.72 -80.96
CA LEU A 808 21.84 38.58 -80.81
C LEU A 808 22.93 38.26 -81.83
N PHE A 809 23.18 36.98 -82.10
CA PHE A 809 24.12 36.52 -83.13
C PHE A 809 23.58 36.67 -84.57
N LYS A 810 22.43 37.32 -84.78
CA LYS A 810 21.75 37.48 -86.08
C LYS A 810 21.46 36.15 -86.81
N LEU A 811 21.47 35.03 -86.09
CA LEU A 811 21.12 33.70 -86.61
C LEU A 811 19.60 33.49 -86.70
N SER A 812 18.80 34.43 -86.19
CA SER A 812 17.34 34.35 -86.21
C SER A 812 16.69 35.75 -86.33
N SER A 813 15.45 35.79 -86.81
CA SER A 813 14.70 37.05 -86.97
C SER A 813 14.02 37.49 -85.67
N LEU A 814 13.73 38.79 -85.53
CA LEU A 814 12.92 39.32 -84.42
C LEU A 814 11.55 38.62 -84.30
N ARG A 815 11.00 38.14 -85.42
CA ARG A 815 9.73 37.38 -85.44
C ARG A 815 9.87 36.02 -84.76
N PHE A 816 11.01 35.34 -84.95
CA PHE A 816 11.33 34.09 -84.25
C PHE A 816 11.40 34.31 -82.74
N LEU A 817 12.08 35.38 -82.29
CA LEU A 817 12.16 35.71 -80.87
C LEU A 817 10.78 36.00 -80.26
N LYS A 818 9.96 36.85 -80.91
CA LYS A 818 8.59 37.18 -80.43
C LYS A 818 7.69 35.95 -80.34
N TYR A 819 7.81 35.01 -81.28
CA TYR A 819 7.09 33.75 -81.23
C TYR A 819 7.52 32.88 -80.05
N ASN A 820 8.83 32.67 -79.86
CA ASN A 820 9.34 31.86 -78.77
C ASN A 820 9.01 32.47 -77.40
N ILE A 821 9.02 33.80 -77.26
CA ILE A 821 8.56 34.48 -76.04
C ILE A 821 7.10 34.13 -75.75
N ALA A 822 6.21 34.31 -76.72
CA ALA A 822 4.79 34.00 -76.53
C ALA A 822 4.57 32.52 -76.23
N LEU A 823 5.21 31.62 -76.97
CA LEU A 823 5.08 30.17 -76.80
C LEU A 823 5.63 29.70 -75.45
N SER A 824 6.81 30.15 -75.04
CA SER A 824 7.39 29.82 -73.72
C SER A 824 6.49 30.27 -72.58
N ILE A 825 5.96 31.50 -72.64
CA ILE A 825 5.06 32.02 -71.61
C ILE A 825 3.79 31.17 -71.52
N ILE A 826 3.15 30.90 -72.67
CA ILE A 826 1.91 30.10 -72.70
C ILE A 826 2.18 28.68 -72.20
N TYR A 827 3.21 28.02 -72.71
CA TYR A 827 3.48 26.62 -72.38
C TYR A 827 3.91 26.45 -70.92
N THR A 828 4.79 27.33 -70.43
CA THR A 828 5.26 27.28 -69.06
C THR A 828 4.13 27.62 -68.09
N LEU A 829 3.41 28.74 -68.30
CA LEU A 829 2.38 29.19 -67.35
C LEU A 829 1.10 28.35 -67.40
N PHE A 830 0.56 28.03 -68.59
CA PHE A 830 -0.74 27.39 -68.70
C PHE A 830 -0.69 25.88 -68.75
N ILE A 831 0.34 25.32 -69.39
CA ILE A 831 0.38 23.87 -69.64
C ILE A 831 1.12 23.16 -68.51
N VAL A 832 2.26 23.71 -68.08
CA VAL A 832 3.10 23.03 -67.09
C VAL A 832 2.77 23.45 -65.65
N PHE A 833 2.78 24.74 -65.35
CA PHE A 833 2.70 25.20 -63.96
C PHE A 833 1.30 25.56 -63.45
N TYR A 834 0.30 25.70 -64.33
CA TYR A 834 -1.04 26.15 -63.91
C TYR A 834 -1.66 25.26 -62.82
N ASN A 835 -1.71 23.94 -63.05
CA ASN A 835 -2.32 23.01 -62.08
C ASN A 835 -1.55 22.98 -60.76
N LEU A 836 -0.22 23.04 -60.81
CA LEU A 836 0.64 23.00 -59.63
C LEU A 836 0.50 24.27 -58.77
N ILE A 837 0.48 25.44 -59.43
CA ILE A 837 0.26 26.74 -58.79
C ILE A 837 -1.15 26.79 -58.20
N LEU A 838 -2.17 26.41 -58.98
CA LEU A 838 -3.56 26.44 -58.53
C LEU A 838 -3.79 25.52 -57.34
N SER A 839 -3.30 24.26 -57.39
CA SER A 839 -3.41 23.33 -56.26
C SER A 839 -2.74 23.89 -55.01
N THR A 840 -1.50 24.40 -55.14
CA THR A 840 -0.77 24.95 -53.99
C THR A 840 -1.49 26.17 -53.41
N ILE A 841 -2.05 27.05 -54.26
CA ILE A 841 -2.84 28.21 -53.84
C ILE A 841 -4.10 27.78 -53.10
N LEU A 842 -4.82 26.78 -53.62
CA LEU A 842 -6.04 26.27 -52.99
C LEU A 842 -5.74 25.61 -51.65
N ASP A 843 -4.66 24.83 -51.54
CA ASP A 843 -4.20 24.24 -50.28
C ASP A 843 -3.82 25.33 -49.24
N SER A 844 -3.31 26.48 -49.68
CA SER A 844 -3.04 27.63 -48.79
C SER A 844 -4.23 28.55 -48.52
N LEU A 845 -5.38 28.32 -49.15
CA LEU A 845 -6.64 29.04 -48.86
C LEU A 845 -7.63 28.18 -48.07
N THR A 846 -7.40 26.87 -48.01
CA THR A 846 -8.28 25.91 -47.35
C THR A 846 -7.71 25.50 -46.01
N CYS A 847 -8.60 25.36 -45.03
CA CYS A 847 -8.25 24.87 -43.70
C CYS A 847 -8.97 23.55 -43.48
N ARG A 848 -8.23 22.59 -42.92
CA ARG A 848 -8.76 21.29 -42.49
C ARG A 848 -9.13 21.36 -41.01
N SER A 849 -10.34 20.92 -40.68
CA SER A 849 -10.77 20.75 -39.29
C SER A 849 -10.42 19.35 -38.80
N PHE A 850 -9.89 19.26 -37.59
CA PHE A 850 -9.64 17.99 -36.89
C PHE A 850 -10.79 17.68 -35.91
N GLY A 851 -10.81 16.45 -35.39
CA GLY A 851 -11.80 16.01 -34.42
C GLY A 851 -11.83 16.85 -33.14
N ASN A 852 -10.71 17.48 -32.78
CA ASN A 852 -10.58 18.39 -31.64
C ASN A 852 -11.15 19.80 -31.88
N GLY A 853 -11.72 20.07 -33.05
CA GLY A 853 -12.25 21.37 -33.44
C GLY A 853 -11.18 22.38 -33.87
N GLU A 854 -9.89 22.07 -33.70
CA GLU A 854 -8.82 22.90 -34.23
C GLU A 854 -8.81 22.84 -35.76
N ARG A 855 -8.41 23.96 -36.37
CA ARG A 855 -8.30 24.10 -37.81
C ARG A 855 -6.88 24.44 -38.17
N ALA A 856 -6.27 23.65 -39.06
CA ALA A 856 -4.94 23.95 -39.58
C ALA A 856 -4.99 24.17 -41.09
N LEU A 857 -4.00 24.89 -41.60
CA LEU A 857 -3.87 25.19 -43.02
C LEU A 857 -3.56 23.91 -43.80
N GLN A 858 -4.26 23.64 -44.91
CA GLN A 858 -4.06 22.40 -45.65
C GLN A 858 -2.67 22.29 -46.29
N LEU A 859 -2.06 23.41 -46.69
CA LEU A 859 -0.69 23.45 -47.20
C LEU A 859 0.36 23.07 -46.14
N ASP A 860 0.09 23.38 -44.87
CA ASP A 860 0.98 23.12 -43.74
C ASP A 860 0.15 22.93 -42.48
N LEU A 861 -0.20 21.67 -42.16
CA LEU A 861 -1.12 21.36 -41.06
C LEU A 861 -0.49 21.61 -39.68
N THR A 862 0.76 22.09 -39.62
CA THR A 862 1.36 22.56 -38.37
C THR A 862 0.98 24.01 -38.04
N VAL A 863 0.44 24.76 -39.01
CA VAL A 863 0.05 26.16 -38.85
C VAL A 863 -1.45 26.26 -38.59
N PRO A 864 -1.88 26.85 -37.46
CA PRO A 864 -3.30 27.07 -37.19
C PRO A 864 -3.89 28.07 -38.20
N CYS A 865 -5.14 27.85 -38.60
CA CYS A 865 -5.82 28.64 -39.63
C CYS A 865 -5.87 30.15 -39.31
N ASP A 866 -5.90 30.50 -38.02
CA ASP A 866 -5.92 31.89 -37.54
C ASP A 866 -4.59 32.64 -37.82
N GLN A 867 -3.48 31.92 -37.96
CA GLN A 867 -2.16 32.46 -38.26
C GLN A 867 -1.84 32.47 -39.76
N ALA A 868 -2.80 32.11 -40.63
CA ALA A 868 -2.60 31.95 -42.06
C ALA A 868 -2.60 33.27 -42.87
N SER A 869 -2.60 34.44 -42.22
CA SER A 869 -2.73 35.74 -42.90
C SER A 869 -1.68 35.97 -44.01
N ASN A 870 -0.42 35.60 -43.75
CA ASN A 870 0.65 35.69 -44.74
C ASN A 870 0.43 34.74 -45.92
N TYR A 871 -0.06 33.53 -45.67
CA TYR A 871 -0.37 32.56 -46.71
C TYR A 871 -1.47 33.09 -47.65
N TYR A 872 -2.52 33.67 -47.08
CA TYR A 872 -3.62 34.25 -47.85
C TYR A 872 -3.16 35.38 -48.76
N ILE A 873 -2.28 36.27 -48.30
CA ILE A 873 -1.75 37.37 -49.12
C ILE A 873 -1.02 36.82 -50.36
N TYR A 874 -0.08 35.90 -50.18
CA TYR A 874 0.67 35.32 -51.32
C TYR A 874 -0.25 34.51 -52.25
N SER A 875 -1.23 33.81 -51.69
CA SER A 875 -2.21 33.02 -52.44
C SER A 875 -3.12 33.89 -53.29
N LEU A 876 -3.64 34.98 -52.72
CA LEU A 876 -4.47 35.94 -53.44
C LEU A 876 -3.70 36.65 -54.55
N ILE A 877 -2.44 37.03 -54.31
CA ILE A 877 -1.56 37.59 -55.34
C ILE A 877 -1.35 36.54 -56.45
N GLY A 878 -1.02 35.30 -56.10
CA GLY A 878 -0.84 34.22 -57.05
C GLY A 878 -2.10 33.94 -57.88
N LEU A 879 -3.27 33.93 -57.24
CA LEU A 879 -4.56 33.69 -57.88
C LEU A 879 -4.90 34.85 -58.83
N ALA A 880 -4.76 36.09 -58.36
CA ALA A 880 -4.99 37.28 -59.18
C ALA A 880 -4.07 37.30 -60.40
N VAL A 881 -2.77 37.03 -60.23
CA VAL A 881 -1.80 37.05 -61.34
C VAL A 881 -2.02 35.88 -62.29
N TYR A 882 -1.95 34.64 -61.79
CA TYR A 882 -1.88 33.45 -62.64
C TYR A 882 -3.24 32.91 -63.08
N SER A 883 -4.30 33.10 -62.28
CA SER A 883 -5.65 32.58 -62.61
C SER A 883 -6.58 33.62 -63.23
N ILE A 884 -6.37 34.92 -62.97
CA ILE A 884 -7.23 35.98 -63.50
C ILE A 884 -6.50 36.81 -64.55
N LEU A 885 -5.45 37.56 -64.17
CA LEU A 885 -4.82 38.55 -65.03
C LEU A 885 -4.18 37.95 -66.27
N VAL A 886 -3.40 36.88 -66.11
CA VAL A 886 -2.70 36.22 -67.22
C VAL A 886 -3.70 35.57 -68.21
N PRO A 887 -4.69 34.77 -67.77
CA PRO A 887 -5.74 34.24 -68.66
C PRO A 887 -6.60 35.33 -69.29
N ALA A 888 -7.04 36.33 -68.52
CA ALA A 888 -7.83 37.45 -69.03
C ALA A 888 -7.04 38.25 -70.08
N TYR A 889 -5.74 38.49 -69.87
CA TYR A 889 -4.88 39.14 -70.85
C TYR A 889 -4.77 38.33 -72.15
N LEU A 890 -4.59 37.00 -72.07
CA LEU A 890 -4.54 36.15 -73.26
C LEU A 890 -5.89 36.13 -74.00
N ILE A 891 -7.00 35.96 -73.28
CA ILE A 891 -8.36 35.95 -73.85
C ILE A 891 -8.65 37.31 -74.48
N TYR A 892 -8.38 38.41 -73.78
CA TYR A 892 -8.54 39.77 -74.29
C TYR A 892 -7.69 39.98 -75.55
N SER A 893 -6.43 39.55 -75.54
CA SER A 893 -5.53 39.63 -76.69
C SER A 893 -6.04 38.83 -77.91
N LEU A 894 -6.63 37.65 -77.66
CA LEU A 894 -7.27 36.83 -78.70
C LEU A 894 -8.56 37.46 -79.25
N ILE A 895 -9.42 38.01 -78.38
CA ILE A 895 -10.70 38.64 -78.76
C ILE A 895 -10.45 39.96 -79.50
N SER A 896 -9.60 40.83 -78.96
CA SER A 896 -9.26 42.14 -79.54
C SER A 896 -8.70 42.00 -80.97
N ARG A 897 -8.02 40.89 -81.25
CA ARG A 897 -7.44 40.60 -82.58
C ARG A 897 -8.29 39.71 -83.46
N LYS A 898 -9.54 39.37 -83.08
CA LYS A 898 -10.39 38.36 -83.75
C LYS A 898 -10.46 38.47 -85.27
N HIS A 899 -10.58 39.68 -85.82
CA HIS A 899 -10.66 39.93 -87.27
C HIS A 899 -9.31 39.86 -87.99
N LYS A 900 -8.20 40.07 -87.27
CA LYS A 900 -6.82 39.97 -87.77
C LYS A 900 -6.22 38.58 -87.57
N LEU A 901 -6.93 37.65 -86.92
CA LEU A 901 -6.44 36.29 -86.63
C LEU A 901 -6.13 35.48 -87.90
N TYR A 902 -6.81 35.74 -89.02
CA TYR A 902 -6.53 35.09 -90.31
C TYR A 902 -5.35 35.72 -91.06
N ALA A 903 -4.82 36.86 -90.60
CA ALA A 903 -3.61 37.43 -91.17
C ALA A 903 -2.41 36.55 -90.79
N THR A 904 -1.61 36.17 -91.78
CA THR A 904 -0.46 35.27 -91.64
C THR A 904 0.49 35.69 -90.50
N GLN A 905 0.66 36.99 -90.27
CA GLN A 905 1.49 37.52 -89.18
C GLN A 905 0.93 37.21 -87.79
N THR A 906 -0.39 37.29 -87.61
CA THR A 906 -1.05 37.03 -86.32
C THR A 906 -1.21 35.53 -86.10
N LEU A 907 -1.49 34.78 -87.18
CA LEU A 907 -1.51 33.33 -87.17
C LEU A 907 -0.13 32.73 -86.87
N PHE A 908 0.97 33.38 -87.28
CA PHE A 908 2.29 32.95 -86.86
C PHE A 908 2.49 33.13 -85.36
N GLN A 909 2.16 34.30 -84.81
CA GLN A 909 2.41 34.63 -83.40
C GLN A 909 1.51 33.85 -82.42
N TYR A 910 0.25 33.61 -82.78
CA TYR A 910 -0.75 32.99 -81.92
C TYR A 910 -1.34 31.69 -82.49
N GLY A 911 -0.79 31.16 -83.59
CA GLY A 911 -1.35 29.98 -84.29
C GLY A 911 -1.44 28.74 -83.42
N PHE A 912 -0.54 28.62 -82.43
CA PHE A 912 -0.62 27.58 -81.41
C PHE A 912 -1.91 27.70 -80.58
N LEU A 913 -2.23 28.89 -80.05
CA LEU A 913 -3.48 29.14 -79.32
C LEU A 913 -4.72 28.97 -80.20
N TYR A 914 -4.60 29.21 -81.51
CA TYR A 914 -5.69 29.02 -82.47
C TYR A 914 -6.00 27.53 -82.71
N LEU A 915 -4.97 26.70 -82.87
CA LEU A 915 -5.12 25.23 -82.95
C LEU A 915 -5.74 24.66 -81.67
N GLU A 916 -5.47 25.30 -80.52
CA GLU A 916 -6.01 24.91 -79.21
C GLU A 916 -7.27 25.70 -78.80
N ARG A 917 -7.87 26.52 -79.69
CA ARG A 917 -9.02 27.40 -79.35
C ARG A 917 -10.23 26.63 -78.82
N SER A 918 -10.40 25.37 -79.23
CA SER A 918 -11.45 24.49 -78.71
C SER A 918 -11.31 24.22 -77.21
N PHE A 919 -10.07 24.16 -76.68
CA PHE A 919 -9.79 23.99 -75.26
C PHE A 919 -10.31 25.17 -74.43
N PHE A 920 -9.93 26.39 -74.81
CA PHE A 920 -10.33 27.60 -74.09
C PHE A 920 -11.85 27.84 -74.13
N ARG A 921 -12.53 27.38 -75.18
CA ARG A 921 -13.99 27.47 -75.30
C ARG A 921 -14.71 26.50 -74.36
N ILE A 922 -14.10 25.35 -74.07
CA ILE A 922 -14.58 24.37 -73.09
C ILE A 922 -14.27 24.85 -71.67
N LEU A 923 -13.14 25.53 -71.45
CA LEU A 923 -12.75 26.05 -70.13
C LEU A 923 -13.52 27.32 -69.71
N SER A 924 -14.10 28.04 -70.67
CA SER A 924 -14.96 29.21 -70.44
C SER A 924 -16.43 28.86 -70.21
N LEU A 925 -16.81 27.62 -70.52
CA LEU A 925 -18.11 27.02 -70.21
C LEU A 925 -17.99 26.30 -68.86
#